data_AF-A0A973NRT8-F1
#
_entry.id   AF-A0A973NRT8-F1
#
_cell.length_a   1.000
_cell.length_b   1.000
_cell.length_c   1.000
_cell.angle_alpha   90.00
_cell.angle_beta   90.00
_cell.angle_gamma   90.00
#
_symmetry.space_group_name_H-M   'P 1'
#
loop_
_entity.id
_entity.type
_entity.pdbx_description
1 polymer ?
#
loop_
_entity_poly.entity_id
_entity_poly.type
_entity_poly.pdbx_seq_one_letter_code
_entity_poly.pdbx_strand_id
1 'polypeptide(L)'
;MNWLPEMLAGGRMYEPTQDALWVHSIDLAREADFNLGALRVRPARCEVEWNGDTRILQRRVMQVLVALSRSPGSVVSQSDLVVRCWRGLSVSDDAIYRCISKLRKLAANYPEPPFAIEVIPGIGYRLTSGHNEDGPVAPRRARFRLPALVAVVALLVFVGGALWVFQSRAPDRYPLRVAVEPFEALSDTAEAHSLAKRIPNEVVDALGDSQIETVLSGERASKDAGNPATPGLIVTGILRDDGRNSIVEVRIENGANGAALWSTEFKRATREASDLPLEVAARVADIVNMTSFARGAKPPLTDDSALTALLRTTEMLRDTTDDAWAPMVENAQSVVARHPDFAFGHSVLAAAYAEAAMMIDVPERARVMREAARKEADQTLKLDPEDAGAYAILSGLVGMANPYNYRGIEDVLLRGIERARHPREPLGALYSYEGTLLSNVGRLREALPLQLTAQATDKWGPPKTVKVALAYSNMGNLPAARTWIQQAVQRWPNHSSVRAYRLYIACFYEQPAVALAIIDAAGAQAPADRGEIPVWRSFVEAKAARSAQAIASTVPKIREAADQGRIPRETEIMMLAALGESKQAMDVANGALDRHQRLEPKFLFTPVTRNLRQDPGFVRLASRLGLIAYWRETGKRPDFCAGPPDSGECSPELLAALRSH
;
A
#
# COMPACT_ATOMS: atom_id res chain seq x y z
N MET A 1 -30.89 47.93 -30.05
CA MET A 1 -29.63 47.39 -29.49
C MET A 1 -29.90 47.00 -28.05
N ASN A 2 -30.27 45.74 -27.85
CA ASN A 2 -30.52 45.08 -26.57
C ASN A 2 -30.87 43.64 -26.94
N TRP A 3 -30.02 42.66 -26.66
CA TRP A 3 -30.38 41.23 -26.58
C TRP A 3 -29.23 40.47 -25.92
N LEU A 4 -29.41 40.07 -24.66
CA LEU A 4 -29.36 38.67 -24.17
C LEU A 4 -29.00 38.57 -22.68
N PRO A 5 -30.00 38.22 -21.86
CA PRO A 5 -29.92 37.19 -20.83
C PRO A 5 -30.85 36.01 -21.18
N GLU A 6 -30.38 34.75 -21.11
CA GLU A 6 -31.14 33.47 -20.94
C GLU A 6 -30.37 32.23 -21.45
N MET A 7 -29.24 31.86 -20.82
CA MET A 7 -28.62 30.53 -20.98
C MET A 7 -28.05 29.97 -19.66
N LEU A 8 -28.72 30.23 -18.54
CA LEU A 8 -28.38 29.69 -17.20
C LEU A 8 -29.51 28.82 -16.60
N ALA A 9 -30.22 28.06 -17.42
CA ALA A 9 -31.17 27.06 -16.92
C ALA A 9 -31.09 25.78 -17.76
N GLY A 10 -30.58 24.69 -17.17
CA GLY A 10 -30.72 23.34 -17.72
C GLY A 10 -29.43 22.58 -18.04
N GLY A 11 -28.48 22.53 -17.10
CA GLY A 11 -27.29 21.68 -17.24
C GLY A 11 -26.43 21.67 -15.99
N ARG A 12 -26.93 21.08 -14.89
CA ARG A 12 -26.10 20.87 -13.70
C ARG A 12 -25.14 19.72 -13.96
N MET A 13 -23.92 20.07 -14.39
CA MET A 13 -22.72 19.33 -14.04
C MET A 13 -22.74 19.07 -12.53
N TYR A 14 -22.35 17.87 -12.11
CA TYR A 14 -22.10 17.53 -10.72
C TYR A 14 -20.95 18.43 -10.19
N GLU A 15 -21.30 19.53 -9.55
CA GLU A 15 -20.39 20.30 -8.70
C GLU A 15 -20.30 19.61 -7.33
N PRO A 16 -19.08 19.26 -6.87
CA PRO A 16 -18.91 18.68 -5.55
C PRO A 16 -18.94 19.82 -4.52
N THR A 17 -20.13 20.19 -4.05
CA THR A 17 -20.26 21.06 -2.88
C THR A 17 -21.16 20.45 -1.80
N GLN A 18 -20.55 20.35 -0.61
CA GLN A 18 -21.13 20.39 0.75
C GLN A 18 -21.21 19.13 1.65
N ASP A 19 -21.03 17.90 1.19
CA ASP A 19 -20.98 16.72 2.12
C ASP A 19 -19.58 16.14 2.38
N ALA A 20 -18.51 16.82 1.92
CA ALA A 20 -17.12 16.39 2.06
C ALA A 20 -16.38 16.99 3.27
N LEU A 21 -17.03 17.12 4.44
CA LEU A 21 -16.43 17.77 5.62
C LEU A 21 -15.18 17.06 6.20
N TRP A 22 -14.76 15.92 5.66
CA TRP A 22 -13.61 15.16 6.15
C TRP A 22 -12.42 15.08 5.16
N VAL A 23 -12.52 15.69 3.96
CA VAL A 23 -11.46 15.66 2.91
C VAL A 23 -11.00 17.07 2.52
N HIS A 24 -10.85 17.96 3.50
CA HIS A 24 -10.28 19.29 3.24
C HIS A 24 -8.97 19.47 4.01
N SER A 25 -7.91 19.78 3.27
CA SER A 25 -6.69 20.30 3.87
C SER A 25 -7.00 21.62 4.56
N ILE A 26 -6.45 21.85 5.75
CA ILE A 26 -6.68 23.07 6.51
C ILE A 26 -6.11 24.26 5.76
N ASP A 27 -7.00 25.14 5.28
CA ASP A 27 -6.64 26.40 4.65
C ASP A 27 -6.74 27.52 5.68
N LEU A 28 -5.61 27.87 6.27
CA LEU A 28 -5.52 28.86 7.36
C LEU A 28 -6.17 30.21 7.03
N ALA A 29 -6.23 30.62 5.76
CA ALA A 29 -6.84 31.88 5.36
C ALA A 29 -8.37 31.90 5.55
N ARG A 30 -9.00 30.73 5.65
CA ARG A 30 -10.45 30.56 5.83
C ARG A 30 -10.84 30.13 7.24
N GLU A 31 -9.86 29.93 8.12
CA GLU A 31 -10.07 29.53 9.50
C GLU A 31 -10.39 30.76 10.36
N ALA A 32 -11.48 30.70 11.10
CA ALA A 32 -11.85 31.75 12.07
C ALA A 32 -10.91 31.75 13.28
N ASP A 33 -10.73 32.92 13.89
CA ASP A 33 -10.04 33.03 15.18
C ASP A 33 -10.81 32.26 16.26
N PHE A 34 -10.09 31.57 17.15
CA PHE A 34 -10.69 30.80 18.25
C PHE A 34 -9.83 30.83 19.51
N ASN A 35 -10.43 30.50 20.65
CA ASN A 35 -9.73 30.45 21.94
C ASN A 35 -9.47 28.99 22.35
N LEU A 36 -8.26 28.71 22.85
CA LEU A 36 -7.89 27.48 23.55
C LEU A 36 -7.52 27.85 24.98
N GLY A 37 -8.46 27.70 25.92
CA GLY A 37 -8.31 28.26 27.26
C GLY A 37 -8.07 29.78 27.18
N ALA A 38 -7.01 30.26 27.83
CA ALA A 38 -6.61 31.68 27.80
C ALA A 38 -5.87 32.10 26.52
N LEU A 39 -5.53 31.17 25.62
CA LEU A 39 -4.76 31.44 24.40
C LEU A 39 -5.69 31.78 23.22
N ARG A 40 -5.57 32.98 22.66
CA ARG A 40 -6.28 33.36 21.43
C ARG A 40 -5.47 32.95 20.21
N VAL A 41 -6.03 32.12 19.35
CA VAL A 41 -5.40 31.61 18.13
C VAL A 41 -5.97 32.37 16.93
N ARG A 42 -5.09 32.92 16.08
CA ARG A 42 -5.44 33.64 14.84
C ARG A 42 -4.85 32.91 13.62
N PRO A 43 -5.54 31.88 13.09
CA PRO A 43 -4.99 30.99 12.06
C PRO A 43 -4.54 31.71 10.78
N ALA A 44 -5.34 32.66 10.27
CA ALA A 44 -5.04 33.39 9.03
C ALA A 44 -3.75 34.20 9.09
N ARG A 45 -3.31 34.58 10.30
CA ARG A 45 -2.07 35.31 10.56
C ARG A 45 -0.94 34.42 11.08
N CYS A 46 -1.22 33.13 11.30
CA CYS A 46 -0.32 32.21 12.01
C CYS A 46 0.11 32.76 13.40
N GLU A 47 -0.74 33.52 14.08
CA GLU A 47 -0.43 34.16 15.36
C GLU A 47 -1.17 33.47 16.51
N VAL A 48 -0.54 33.45 17.69
CA VAL A 48 -1.20 33.15 18.96
C VAL A 48 -0.91 34.28 19.95
N GLU A 49 -1.92 34.67 20.72
CA GLU A 49 -1.90 35.81 21.61
C GLU A 49 -2.33 35.41 23.03
N TRP A 50 -1.59 35.85 24.03
CA TRP A 50 -1.90 35.65 25.44
C TRP A 50 -1.43 36.86 26.25
N ASN A 51 -2.32 37.49 27.04
CA ASN A 51 -2.02 38.67 27.86
C ASN A 51 -1.32 39.82 27.10
N GLY A 52 -1.64 40.02 25.81
CA GLY A 52 -1.03 41.05 24.96
C GLY A 52 0.28 40.64 24.29
N ASP A 53 0.89 39.51 24.68
CA ASP A 53 2.05 38.95 23.99
C ASP A 53 1.63 38.13 22.77
N THR A 54 2.09 38.55 21.59
CA THR A 54 1.82 37.87 20.33
C THR A 54 3.03 37.05 19.86
N ARG A 55 2.81 35.79 19.48
CA ARG A 55 3.83 34.90 18.91
C ARG A 55 3.39 34.36 17.55
N ILE A 56 4.30 34.38 16.58
CA ILE A 56 4.07 33.81 15.24
C ILE A 56 4.50 32.35 15.24
N LEU A 57 3.60 31.47 14.81
CA LEU A 57 3.85 30.04 14.60
C LEU A 57 4.21 29.77 13.14
N GLN A 58 4.96 28.70 12.90
CA GLN A 58 5.14 28.20 11.54
C GLN A 58 3.80 27.69 10.99
N ARG A 59 3.57 27.90 9.69
CA ARG A 59 2.33 27.50 8.99
C ARG A 59 1.89 26.06 9.30
N ARG A 60 2.80 25.10 9.26
CA ARG A 60 2.49 23.68 9.55
C ARG A 60 2.12 23.43 11.01
N VAL A 61 2.80 24.10 11.93
CA VAL A 61 2.52 24.02 13.37
C VAL A 61 1.11 24.58 13.66
N MET A 62 0.74 25.69 13.01
CA MET A 62 -0.61 26.26 13.08
C MET A 62 -1.66 25.31 12.50
N GLN A 63 -1.42 24.70 11.34
CA GLN A 63 -2.34 23.72 10.74
C GLN A 63 -2.58 22.51 11.66
N VAL A 64 -1.54 21.98 12.31
CA VAL A 64 -1.68 20.87 13.27
C VAL A 64 -2.47 21.31 14.51
N LEU A 65 -2.24 22.52 15.02
CA LEU A 65 -3.00 23.06 16.14
C LEU A 65 -4.50 23.17 15.81
N VAL A 66 -4.83 23.68 14.62
CA VAL A 66 -6.22 23.75 14.12
C VAL A 66 -6.82 22.36 13.94
N ALA A 67 -6.05 21.39 13.43
CA ALA A 67 -6.53 20.03 13.22
C ALA A 67 -6.95 19.36 14.54
N LEU A 68 -6.13 19.54 15.57
CA LEU A 68 -6.37 19.01 16.90
C LEU A 68 -7.48 19.78 17.63
N SER A 69 -7.56 21.10 17.49
CA SER A 69 -8.60 21.93 18.14
C SER A 69 -10.00 21.69 17.59
N ARG A 70 -10.13 21.30 16.31
CA ARG A 70 -11.41 20.91 15.69
C ARG A 70 -11.98 19.59 16.21
N SER A 71 -11.18 18.81 16.93
CA SER A 71 -11.57 17.49 17.44
C SER A 71 -11.35 17.43 18.97
N PRO A 72 -11.93 18.35 19.77
CA PRO A 72 -11.63 18.44 21.20
C PRO A 72 -12.01 17.14 21.92
N GLY A 73 -11.07 16.58 22.68
CA GLY A 73 -11.25 15.31 23.39
C GLY A 73 -11.23 14.05 22.50
N SER A 74 -11.23 14.18 21.18
CA SER A 74 -11.13 13.08 20.22
C SER A 74 -9.68 12.84 19.78
N VAL A 75 -9.37 11.59 19.42
CA VAL A 75 -8.04 11.23 18.92
C VAL A 75 -7.96 11.53 17.43
N VAL A 76 -6.94 12.28 17.00
CA VAL A 76 -6.62 12.53 15.60
C VAL A 76 -5.43 11.64 15.22
N SER A 77 -5.62 10.77 14.23
CA SER A 77 -4.57 9.84 13.80
C SER A 77 -3.42 10.54 13.08
N GLN A 78 -2.26 9.89 12.99
CA GLN A 78 -1.15 10.39 12.19
C GLN A 78 -1.55 10.56 10.72
N SER A 79 -2.26 9.58 10.17
CA SER A 79 -2.79 9.62 8.79
C SER A 79 -3.75 10.81 8.58
N ASP A 80 -4.61 11.11 9.56
CA ASP A 80 -5.50 12.29 9.49
C ASP A 80 -4.71 13.59 9.51
N LEU A 81 -3.68 13.68 10.34
CA LEU A 81 -2.79 14.84 10.36
C LEU A 81 -2.08 15.00 9.01
N VAL A 82 -1.56 13.93 8.39
CA VAL A 82 -0.97 13.94 7.05
C VAL A 82 -1.95 14.46 6.01
N VAL A 83 -3.18 13.93 5.99
CA VAL A 83 -4.22 14.35 5.05
C VAL A 83 -4.58 15.83 5.24
N ARG A 84 -4.86 16.25 6.47
CA ARG A 84 -5.38 17.60 6.79
C ARG A 84 -4.30 18.68 6.72
N CYS A 85 -3.10 18.39 7.20
CA CYS A 85 -2.03 19.38 7.35
C CYS A 85 -0.99 19.28 6.25
N TRP A 86 -0.81 18.15 5.57
CA TRP A 86 0.17 17.98 4.49
C TRP A 86 -0.47 17.70 3.12
N ARG A 87 -1.79 17.85 2.99
CA ARG A 87 -2.53 17.62 1.73
C ARG A 87 -2.33 16.18 1.20
N GLY A 88 -2.11 15.23 2.10
CA GLY A 88 -1.85 13.84 1.72
C GLY A 88 -0.45 13.57 1.15
N LEU A 89 0.47 14.55 1.17
CA LEU A 89 1.87 14.33 0.81
C LEU A 89 2.53 13.43 1.87
N SER A 90 3.28 12.42 1.43
CA SER A 90 4.09 11.57 2.32
C SER A 90 5.08 12.43 3.10
N VAL A 91 5.09 12.27 4.42
CA VAL A 91 6.02 12.96 5.32
C VAL A 91 6.53 11.95 6.34
N SER A 92 7.79 12.12 6.76
CA SER A 92 8.34 11.30 7.84
C SER A 92 7.61 11.58 9.15
N ASP A 93 7.49 10.56 10.01
CA ASP A 93 6.89 10.68 11.34
C ASP A 93 7.57 11.79 12.18
N ASP A 94 8.86 12.02 11.94
CA ASP A 94 9.64 13.12 12.50
C ASP A 94 9.05 14.51 12.21
N ALA A 95 8.40 14.71 11.05
CA ALA A 95 7.76 15.98 10.71
C ALA A 95 6.54 16.25 11.60
N ILE A 96 5.73 15.22 11.88
CA ILE A 96 4.59 15.30 12.80
C ILE A 96 5.11 15.48 14.22
N TYR A 97 6.07 14.65 14.64
CA TYR A 97 6.68 14.73 15.97
C TYR A 97 7.27 16.12 16.26
N ARG A 98 7.97 16.74 15.29
CA ARG A 98 8.48 18.12 15.42
C ARG A 98 7.36 19.14 15.60
N CYS A 99 6.25 19.01 14.89
CA CYS A 99 5.11 19.91 15.06
C CYS A 99 4.48 19.75 16.45
N ILE A 100 4.25 18.52 16.89
CA ILE A 100 3.71 18.21 18.23
C ILE A 100 4.65 18.69 19.34
N SER A 101 5.96 18.49 19.18
CA SER A 101 6.98 18.98 20.12
C SER A 101 6.96 20.51 20.24
N LYS A 102 6.84 21.23 19.13
CA LYS A 102 6.70 22.70 19.13
C LYS A 102 5.41 23.16 19.82
N LEU A 103 4.29 22.47 19.61
CA LEU A 103 3.03 22.79 20.29
C LEU A 103 3.07 22.50 21.79
N ARG A 104 3.72 21.41 22.22
CA ARG A 104 3.95 21.12 23.64
C ARG A 104 4.84 22.17 24.29
N LYS A 105 5.93 22.59 23.62
CA LYS A 105 6.77 23.69 24.09
C LYS A 105 6.01 25.02 24.16
N LEU A 106 5.12 25.28 23.20
CA LEU A 106 4.24 26.45 23.24
C LEU A 106 3.38 26.41 24.51
N ALA A 107 2.66 25.31 24.76
CA ALA A 107 1.81 25.16 25.95
C ALA A 107 2.59 25.23 27.27
N ALA A 108 3.81 24.67 27.33
CA ALA A 108 4.65 24.66 28.52
C ALA A 108 5.25 26.04 28.89
N ASN A 109 5.20 27.02 27.98
CA ASN A 109 5.67 28.38 28.27
C ASN A 109 4.66 29.22 29.06
N TYR A 110 3.52 28.64 29.46
CA TYR A 110 2.47 29.33 30.21
C TYR A 110 2.37 28.73 31.63
N PRO A 111 2.18 29.56 32.69
CA PRO A 111 2.08 29.08 34.07
C PRO A 111 0.96 28.05 34.28
N GLU A 112 -0.17 28.26 33.61
CA GLU A 112 -1.25 27.29 33.45
C GLU A 112 -1.36 26.95 31.96
N PRO A 113 -0.97 25.73 31.54
CA PRO A 113 -0.98 25.35 30.13
C PRO A 113 -2.41 25.45 29.56
N PRO A 114 -2.64 26.23 28.48
CA PRO A 114 -3.97 26.43 27.92
C PRO A 114 -4.57 25.14 27.32
N PHE A 115 -3.70 24.21 26.93
CA PHE A 115 -4.05 22.90 26.41
C PHE A 115 -2.91 21.90 26.68
N ALA A 116 -3.24 20.62 26.66
CA ALA A 116 -2.26 19.53 26.64
C ALA A 116 -2.47 18.66 25.40
N ILE A 117 -1.39 18.04 24.92
CA ILE A 117 -1.42 17.08 23.81
C ILE A 117 -0.93 15.72 24.30
N GLU A 118 -1.86 14.78 24.39
CA GLU A 118 -1.62 13.40 24.78
C GLU A 118 -1.30 12.55 23.54
N VAL A 119 -0.40 11.58 23.71
CA VAL A 119 -0.15 10.53 22.71
C VAL A 119 -0.94 9.31 23.11
N ILE A 120 -1.78 8.81 22.21
CA ILE A 120 -2.43 7.52 22.36
C ILE A 120 -1.59 6.51 21.55
N PRO A 121 -0.83 5.61 22.21
CA PRO A 121 0.12 4.73 21.53
C PRO A 121 -0.53 3.94 20.40
N GLY A 122 0.05 4.00 19.19
CA GLY A 122 -0.44 3.30 18.01
C GLY A 122 -1.71 3.89 17.37
N ILE A 123 -2.30 4.95 17.94
CA ILE A 123 -3.58 5.51 17.47
C ILE A 123 -3.44 6.96 17.00
N GLY A 124 -2.80 7.86 17.78
CA GLY A 124 -2.66 9.26 17.36
C GLY A 124 -2.47 10.24 18.52
N TYR A 125 -2.94 11.47 18.31
CA TYR A 125 -2.81 12.58 19.25
C TYR A 125 -4.17 13.11 19.68
N ARG A 126 -4.32 13.44 20.95
CA ARG A 126 -5.53 14.04 21.50
C ARG A 126 -5.19 15.36 22.15
N LEU A 127 -5.98 16.40 21.85
CA LEU A 127 -5.89 17.70 22.53
C LEU A 127 -6.96 17.78 23.62
N THR A 128 -6.50 18.09 24.83
CA THR A 128 -7.36 18.31 26.00
C THR A 128 -7.22 19.76 26.45
N SER A 129 -8.34 20.47 26.63
CA SER A 129 -8.38 21.81 27.19
C SER A 129 -8.04 21.77 28.68
N GLY A 130 -7.22 22.70 29.16
CA GLY A 130 -6.80 22.78 30.56
C GLY A 130 -7.88 23.29 31.54
N HIS A 131 -9.15 22.89 31.39
CA HIS A 131 -10.20 23.21 32.36
C HIS A 131 -10.74 21.92 32.99
N ASN A 132 -10.48 21.80 34.30
CA ASN A 132 -11.12 20.88 35.22
C ASN A 132 -12.63 21.16 35.25
N GLU A 133 -13.45 20.21 34.80
CA GLU A 133 -14.76 20.00 35.40
C GLU A 133 -14.66 18.75 36.27
N ASP A 134 -14.38 18.95 37.55
CA ASP A 134 -14.94 18.17 38.66
C ASP A 134 -14.65 18.93 39.97
N GLY A 135 -15.69 19.12 40.77
CA GLY A 135 -15.79 20.13 41.84
C GLY A 135 -14.87 19.99 43.06
N PRO A 136 -15.00 20.89 44.05
CA PRO A 136 -14.04 21.05 45.12
C PRO A 136 -14.22 19.96 46.18
N VAL A 137 -13.22 19.08 46.33
CA VAL A 137 -13.08 18.25 47.54
C VAL A 137 -12.06 18.91 48.46
N ALA A 138 -12.56 19.44 49.57
CA ALA A 138 -11.77 20.06 50.64
C ALA A 138 -10.70 19.11 51.20
N PRO A 139 -9.56 19.63 51.71
CA PRO A 139 -8.46 18.78 52.15
C PRO A 139 -8.75 18.18 53.54
N ARG A 140 -8.91 16.85 53.60
CA ARG A 140 -8.79 16.10 54.87
C ARG A 140 -7.35 15.65 55.04
N ARG A 141 -6.66 16.22 56.03
CA ARG A 141 -5.38 15.71 56.56
C ARG A 141 -5.58 14.32 57.19
N ALA A 142 -4.81 13.31 56.78
CA ALA A 142 -4.44 12.19 57.66
C ALA A 142 -3.29 11.30 57.09
N ARG A 143 -2.12 11.43 57.72
CA ARG A 143 -1.13 10.40 58.15
C ARG A 143 -0.90 9.16 57.25
N PHE A 144 0.30 9.10 56.66
CA PHE A 144 0.88 7.97 55.94
C PHE A 144 0.99 6.68 56.77
N ARG A 145 0.63 5.53 56.18
CA ARG A 145 1.05 4.20 56.61
C ARG A 145 1.90 3.54 55.51
N LEU A 146 2.93 2.81 55.92
CA LEU A 146 4.03 2.25 55.14
C LEU A 146 3.71 1.18 54.06
N PRO A 147 2.54 0.50 53.96
CA PRO A 147 2.37 -0.56 52.95
C PRO A 147 2.14 -0.04 51.52
N ALA A 148 1.86 1.26 51.33
CA ALA A 148 1.67 1.84 50.00
C ALA A 148 2.97 1.89 49.17
N LEU A 149 4.13 1.99 49.82
CA LEU A 149 5.42 2.02 49.13
C LEU A 149 5.76 0.68 48.47
N VAL A 150 5.39 -0.44 49.10
CA VAL A 150 5.64 -1.79 48.58
C VAL A 150 4.78 -2.08 47.35
N ALA A 151 3.52 -1.62 47.34
CA ALA A 151 2.65 -1.76 46.19
C ALA A 151 3.13 -0.94 44.98
N VAL A 152 3.66 0.27 45.20
CA VAL A 152 4.22 1.11 44.14
C VAL A 152 5.51 0.50 43.58
N VAL A 153 6.40 -0.03 44.43
CA VAL A 153 7.62 -0.71 43.96
C VAL A 153 7.26 -2.00 43.21
N ALA A 154 6.31 -2.80 43.71
CA ALA A 154 5.85 -4.00 43.00
C ALA A 154 5.21 -3.65 41.64
N LEU A 155 4.44 -2.57 41.57
CA LEU A 155 3.88 -2.07 40.31
C LEU A 155 4.95 -1.55 39.37
N LEU A 156 5.98 -0.84 39.87
CA LEU A 156 7.10 -0.36 39.05
C LEU A 156 8.00 -1.50 38.56
N VAL A 157 8.18 -2.56 39.35
CA VAL A 157 8.88 -3.78 38.93
C VAL A 157 8.03 -4.58 37.95
N PHE A 158 6.72 -4.66 38.14
CA PHE A 158 5.81 -5.33 37.22
C PHE A 158 5.67 -4.57 35.89
N VAL A 159 5.53 -3.24 35.94
CA VAL A 159 5.51 -2.37 34.76
C VAL A 159 6.88 -2.32 34.10
N GLY A 160 7.96 -2.27 34.86
CA GLY A 160 9.33 -2.36 34.34
C GLY A 160 9.63 -3.71 33.70
N GLY A 161 9.18 -4.81 34.30
CA GLY A 161 9.27 -6.15 33.76
C GLY A 161 8.38 -6.36 32.54
N ALA A 162 7.16 -5.81 32.55
CA ALA A 162 6.27 -5.82 31.39
C ALA A 162 6.83 -4.97 30.26
N LEU A 163 7.35 -3.78 30.54
CA LEU A 163 8.05 -2.92 29.56
C LEU A 163 9.31 -3.59 29.04
N TRP A 164 10.06 -4.30 29.88
CA TRP A 164 11.22 -5.08 29.44
C TRP A 164 10.78 -6.24 28.54
N VAL A 165 9.74 -7.01 28.88
CA VAL A 165 9.21 -8.09 28.02
C VAL A 165 8.57 -7.55 26.72
N PHE A 166 7.95 -6.38 26.74
CA PHE A 166 7.35 -5.75 25.55
C PHE A 166 8.40 -5.03 24.68
N GLN A 167 9.46 -4.45 25.24
CA GLN A 167 10.55 -3.80 24.49
C GLN A 167 11.63 -4.80 24.04
N SER A 168 11.82 -5.92 24.75
CA SER A 168 12.68 -7.04 24.33
C SER A 168 12.07 -7.83 23.16
N ARG A 169 10.89 -7.42 22.66
CA ARG A 169 10.28 -7.87 21.41
C ARG A 169 10.40 -6.83 20.29
N ALA A 170 11.40 -5.94 20.34
CA ALA A 170 11.88 -5.33 19.12
C ALA A 170 12.26 -6.46 18.12
N PRO A 171 12.01 -6.32 16.80
CA PRO A 171 12.47 -7.32 15.84
C PRO A 171 13.97 -7.53 16.03
N ASP A 172 14.41 -8.78 16.06
CA ASP A 172 15.83 -9.12 16.06
C ASP A 172 16.45 -8.52 14.79
N ARG A 173 16.97 -7.29 14.91
CA ARG A 173 17.70 -6.64 13.84
C ARG A 173 19.09 -7.23 13.86
N TYR A 174 19.33 -8.19 12.98
CA TYR A 174 20.70 -8.55 12.62
C TYR A 174 21.25 -7.38 11.81
N PRO A 175 22.30 -6.67 12.25
CA PRO A 175 22.82 -5.54 11.49
C PRO A 175 23.55 -6.10 10.27
N LEU A 176 22.81 -6.32 9.18
CA LEU A 176 23.39 -6.58 7.87
C LEU A 176 24.03 -5.27 7.38
N ARG A 177 25.34 -5.17 7.52
CA ARG A 177 26.09 -4.03 7.01
C ARG A 177 26.36 -4.21 5.52
N VAL A 178 26.02 -3.20 4.72
CA VAL A 178 26.18 -3.22 3.26
C VAL A 178 27.20 -2.18 2.84
N ALA A 179 28.25 -2.61 2.15
CA ALA A 179 29.16 -1.71 1.47
C ALA A 179 28.63 -1.43 0.07
N VAL A 180 28.54 -0.16 -0.31
CA VAL A 180 28.21 0.26 -1.68
C VAL A 180 29.47 0.86 -2.27
N GLU A 181 30.02 0.20 -3.28
CA GLU A 181 31.21 0.67 -3.98
C GLU A 181 30.86 1.76 -5.01
N PRO A 182 31.82 2.61 -5.39
CA PRO A 182 31.64 3.53 -6.49
C PRO A 182 31.39 2.70 -7.75
N PHE A 183 30.37 3.07 -8.54
CA PHE A 183 30.12 2.38 -9.78
C PHE A 183 31.17 2.79 -10.81
N GLU A 184 31.65 1.84 -11.61
CA GLU A 184 32.67 2.09 -12.62
C GLU A 184 32.01 2.51 -13.94
N ALA A 185 32.39 3.67 -14.49
CA ALA A 185 31.98 4.08 -15.82
C ALA A 185 32.98 3.55 -16.86
N LEU A 186 32.57 2.57 -17.68
CA LEU A 186 33.38 2.04 -18.78
C LEU A 186 33.36 2.91 -20.04
N SER A 187 32.36 3.79 -20.16
CA SER A 187 32.24 4.74 -21.28
C SER A 187 32.66 6.14 -20.84
N ASP A 188 33.46 6.82 -21.68
CA ASP A 188 33.87 8.21 -21.45
C ASP A 188 32.79 9.23 -21.87
N THR A 189 31.55 9.02 -21.42
CA THR A 189 30.43 9.96 -21.66
C THR A 189 30.07 10.69 -20.36
N ALA A 190 29.63 11.95 -20.48
CA ALA A 190 29.20 12.75 -19.34
C ALA A 190 28.03 12.08 -18.58
N GLU A 191 27.14 11.41 -19.31
CA GLU A 191 26.00 10.69 -18.72
C GLU A 191 26.46 9.48 -17.91
N ALA A 192 27.36 8.64 -18.45
CA ALA A 192 27.89 7.48 -17.74
C ALA A 192 28.60 7.89 -16.44
N HIS A 193 29.44 8.93 -16.47
CA HIS A 193 30.09 9.47 -15.27
C HIS A 193 29.11 10.05 -14.25
N SER A 194 28.10 10.78 -14.71
CA SER A 194 27.06 11.36 -13.86
C SER A 194 26.27 10.27 -13.13
N LEU A 195 25.84 9.24 -13.85
CA LEU A 195 25.10 8.12 -13.30
C LEU A 195 25.96 7.27 -12.36
N ALA A 196 27.22 6.99 -12.72
CA ALA A 196 28.18 6.27 -11.86
C ALA A 196 28.39 6.96 -10.50
N LYS A 197 28.27 8.29 -10.45
CA LYS A 197 28.30 9.06 -9.19
C LYS A 197 26.96 9.08 -8.45
N ARG A 198 25.83 9.15 -9.18
CA ARG A 198 24.48 9.30 -8.58
C ARG A 198 23.93 7.99 -8.03
N ILE A 199 24.09 6.89 -8.76
CA ILE A 199 23.48 5.59 -8.42
C ILE A 199 23.92 5.08 -7.03
N PRO A 200 25.23 5.06 -6.67
CA PRO A 200 25.65 4.62 -5.35
C PRO A 200 25.01 5.41 -4.21
N ASN A 201 24.85 6.73 -4.37
CA ASN A 201 24.22 7.58 -3.37
C ASN A 201 22.73 7.29 -3.23
N GLU A 202 22.03 7.12 -4.34
CA GLU A 202 20.60 6.74 -4.32
C GLU A 202 20.39 5.37 -3.67
N VAL A 203 21.30 4.41 -3.91
CA VAL A 203 21.29 3.09 -3.24
C VAL A 203 21.48 3.24 -1.73
N VAL A 204 22.46 4.04 -1.30
CA VAL A 204 22.71 4.33 0.13
C VAL A 204 21.48 4.95 0.79
N ASP A 205 20.86 5.94 0.14
CA ASP A 205 19.67 6.61 0.63
C ASP A 205 18.49 5.62 0.75
N ALA A 206 18.24 4.80 -0.28
CA ALA A 206 17.18 3.80 -0.26
C ALA A 206 17.36 2.73 0.84
N LEU A 207 18.59 2.27 1.07
CA LEU A 207 18.91 1.32 2.14
C LEU A 207 18.81 1.96 3.53
N GLY A 208 19.24 3.22 3.68
CA GLY A 208 19.06 3.99 4.91
C GLY A 208 17.59 4.20 5.27
N ASP A 209 16.76 4.41 4.25
CA ASP A 209 15.30 4.47 4.33
C ASP A 209 14.64 3.15 4.78
N SER A 210 15.35 2.04 4.62
CA SER A 210 15.00 0.70 5.13
C SER A 210 15.67 0.39 6.48
N GLN A 211 16.36 1.36 7.08
CA GLN A 211 17.12 1.22 8.34
C GLN A 211 18.22 0.13 8.28
N ILE A 212 18.76 -0.11 7.08
CA ILE A 212 19.92 -1.00 6.85
C ILE A 212 21.19 -0.17 7.01
N GLU A 213 22.17 -0.68 7.76
CA GLU A 213 23.45 0.00 7.95
C GLU A 213 24.26 -0.03 6.66
N THR A 214 24.63 1.14 6.14
CA THR A 214 25.38 1.28 4.89
C THR A 214 26.71 1.99 5.07
N VAL A 215 27.66 1.62 4.23
CA VAL A 215 28.95 2.30 4.09
C VAL A 215 29.19 2.56 2.61
N LEU A 216 29.37 3.83 2.24
CA LEU A 216 29.90 4.18 0.92
C LEU A 216 31.42 4.00 0.95
N SER A 217 31.93 3.03 0.19
CA SER A 217 33.37 2.81 0.06
C SER A 217 33.95 3.90 -0.85
N GLY A 218 34.66 4.89 -0.29
CA GLY A 218 35.35 5.90 -1.13
C GLY A 218 35.69 7.25 -0.50
N GLU A 219 34.90 7.76 0.46
CA GLU A 219 35.17 9.09 1.06
C GLU A 219 35.40 9.10 2.58
N ARG A 220 35.01 8.05 3.31
CA ARG A 220 35.14 7.97 4.79
C ARG A 220 35.97 6.80 5.32
N ALA A 221 36.52 5.96 4.47
CA ALA A 221 37.28 4.78 4.89
C ALA A 221 38.67 5.08 5.50
N SER A 222 39.12 6.34 5.55
CA SER A 222 40.51 6.66 5.94
C SER A 222 40.73 7.32 7.31
N LYS A 223 39.72 7.48 8.18
CA LYS A 223 39.95 8.11 9.50
C LYS A 223 39.53 7.35 10.76
N ASP A 224 38.68 6.34 10.66
CA ASP A 224 38.35 5.49 11.83
C ASP A 224 38.92 4.08 11.64
N ALA A 225 40.26 3.99 11.66
CA ALA A 225 40.98 2.73 11.74
C ALA A 225 40.88 2.15 13.16
N GLY A 226 39.69 1.68 13.50
CA GLY A 226 39.38 0.90 14.69
C GLY A 226 38.56 -0.32 14.31
N ASN A 227 39.19 -1.22 13.53
CA ASN A 227 38.67 -2.51 13.04
C ASN A 227 37.32 -2.43 12.28
N PRO A 228 37.30 -2.24 10.94
CA PRO A 228 36.05 -2.31 10.20
C PRO A 228 35.63 -3.77 10.13
N ALA A 229 34.58 -4.15 10.87
CA ALA A 229 33.92 -5.43 10.65
C ALA A 229 33.58 -5.54 9.16
N THR A 230 34.07 -6.61 8.51
CA THR A 230 33.83 -6.91 7.09
C THR A 230 32.34 -6.75 6.77
N PRO A 231 31.96 -5.98 5.75
CA PRO A 231 30.55 -5.81 5.40
C PRO A 231 29.94 -7.18 5.07
N GLY A 232 28.69 -7.39 5.48
CA GLY A 232 27.98 -8.64 5.20
C GLY A 232 27.61 -8.79 3.72
N LEU A 233 27.46 -7.67 3.00
CA LEU A 233 27.25 -7.61 1.56
C LEU A 233 28.04 -6.47 0.92
N ILE A 234 28.40 -6.64 -0.35
CA ILE A 234 29.00 -5.61 -1.18
C ILE A 234 28.12 -5.40 -2.42
N VAL A 235 27.79 -4.16 -2.73
CA VAL A 235 27.09 -3.75 -3.95
C VAL A 235 28.09 -3.10 -4.89
N THR A 236 28.27 -3.70 -6.06
CA THR A 236 29.11 -3.18 -7.13
C THR A 236 28.27 -2.93 -8.37
N GLY A 237 28.76 -2.05 -9.24
CA GLY A 237 28.07 -1.78 -10.49
C GLY A 237 28.97 -1.18 -11.54
N ILE A 238 28.60 -1.46 -12.79
CA ILE A 238 29.34 -1.06 -13.98
C ILE A 238 28.37 -0.35 -14.91
N LEU A 239 28.79 0.79 -15.44
CA LEU A 239 28.04 1.58 -16.40
C LEU A 239 28.70 1.58 -17.77
N ARG A 240 27.88 1.31 -18.78
CA ARG A 240 28.25 1.46 -20.18
C ARG A 240 27.20 2.26 -20.92
N ASP A 241 27.64 3.18 -21.76
CA ASP A 241 26.82 3.95 -22.67
C ASP A 241 27.26 3.64 -24.11
N ASP A 242 26.33 3.16 -24.94
CA ASP A 242 26.57 2.86 -26.37
C ASP A 242 26.13 4.02 -27.30
N GLY A 243 25.75 5.17 -26.73
CA GLY A 243 25.25 6.35 -27.42
C GLY A 243 23.76 6.31 -27.75
N ARG A 244 23.12 5.13 -27.68
CA ARG A 244 21.66 4.98 -27.76
C ARG A 244 21.06 4.58 -26.43
N ASN A 245 21.75 3.75 -25.68
CA ASN A 245 21.32 3.21 -24.40
C ASN A 245 22.39 3.40 -23.32
N SER A 246 21.92 3.78 -22.13
CA SER A 246 22.65 3.61 -20.89
C SER A 246 22.33 2.22 -20.33
N ILE A 247 23.39 1.46 -20.04
CA ILE A 247 23.34 0.10 -19.50
C ILE A 247 24.04 0.12 -18.15
N VAL A 248 23.32 -0.32 -17.11
CA VAL A 248 23.82 -0.45 -15.74
C VAL A 248 23.78 -1.93 -15.38
N GLU A 249 24.94 -2.53 -15.12
CA GLU A 249 25.02 -3.85 -14.50
C GLU A 249 25.25 -3.67 -13.00
N VAL A 250 24.47 -4.36 -12.18
CA VAL A 250 24.59 -4.31 -10.72
C VAL A 250 24.76 -5.72 -10.19
N ARG A 251 25.66 -5.87 -9.21
CA ARG A 251 25.93 -7.12 -8.53
C ARG A 251 25.86 -6.92 -7.02
N ILE A 252 25.32 -7.93 -6.34
CA ILE A 252 25.31 -8.04 -4.88
C ILE A 252 26.11 -9.28 -4.52
N GLU A 253 27.16 -9.09 -3.73
CA GLU A 253 28.13 -10.12 -3.39
C GLU A 253 28.19 -10.32 -1.87
N ASN A 254 28.49 -11.54 -1.44
CA ASN A 254 28.76 -11.83 -0.04
C ASN A 254 30.13 -11.23 0.34
N GLY A 255 30.15 -10.30 1.28
CA GLY A 255 31.38 -9.57 1.63
C GLY A 255 32.45 -10.42 2.33
N ALA A 256 32.12 -11.63 2.81
CA ALA A 256 33.09 -12.52 3.44
C ALA A 256 33.92 -13.34 2.43
N ASN A 257 33.34 -13.71 1.28
CA ASN A 257 33.94 -14.65 0.32
C ASN A 257 33.89 -14.16 -1.14
N GLY A 258 33.26 -13.03 -1.43
CA GLY A 258 33.10 -12.48 -2.78
C GLY A 258 32.12 -13.25 -3.67
N ALA A 259 31.32 -14.17 -3.12
CA ALA A 259 30.36 -14.94 -3.91
C ALA A 259 29.25 -14.02 -4.43
N ALA A 260 29.01 -14.05 -5.75
CA ALA A 260 27.90 -13.32 -6.36
C ALA A 260 26.56 -13.96 -5.98
N LEU A 261 25.76 -13.25 -5.20
CA LEU A 261 24.45 -13.70 -4.73
C LEU A 261 23.35 -13.35 -5.72
N TRP A 262 23.47 -12.18 -6.35
CA TRP A 262 22.48 -11.65 -7.27
C TRP A 262 23.14 -10.67 -8.25
N SER A 263 22.60 -10.60 -9.47
CA SER A 263 23.04 -9.66 -10.50
C SER A 263 21.90 -9.35 -11.47
N THR A 264 21.83 -8.11 -11.95
CA THR A 264 20.90 -7.73 -13.02
C THR A 264 21.48 -6.65 -13.92
N GLU A 265 20.95 -6.58 -15.14
CA GLU A 265 21.20 -5.50 -16.09
C GLU A 265 19.95 -4.59 -16.18
N PHE A 266 20.18 -3.28 -16.19
CA PHE A 266 19.18 -2.26 -16.52
C PHE A 266 19.59 -1.62 -17.84
N LYS A 267 18.65 -1.55 -18.78
CA LYS A 267 18.86 -0.92 -20.08
C LYS A 267 17.80 0.14 -20.33
N ARG A 268 18.23 1.36 -20.61
CA ARG A 268 17.34 2.49 -20.93
C ARG A 268 17.91 3.31 -22.08
N ALA A 269 17.04 3.87 -22.92
CA ALA A 269 17.47 4.88 -23.88
C ALA A 269 18.18 6.02 -23.14
N THR A 270 19.34 6.46 -23.63
CA THR A 270 20.19 7.45 -22.93
C THR A 270 19.44 8.74 -22.59
N ARG A 271 18.46 9.13 -23.41
CA ARG A 271 17.61 10.32 -23.19
C ARG A 271 16.61 10.20 -22.05
N GLU A 272 16.33 8.97 -21.61
CA GLU A 272 15.38 8.63 -20.54
C GLU A 272 16.10 8.06 -19.30
N ALA A 273 17.44 8.16 -19.27
CA ALA A 273 18.28 7.58 -18.22
C ALA A 273 18.17 8.30 -16.86
N SER A 274 17.46 9.43 -16.77
CA SER A 274 17.36 10.24 -15.54
C SER A 274 16.81 9.48 -14.33
N ASP A 275 15.94 8.50 -14.58
CA ASP A 275 15.22 7.72 -13.56
C ASP A 275 15.96 6.41 -13.20
N LEU A 276 17.02 6.04 -13.93
CA LEU A 276 17.82 4.84 -13.66
C LEU A 276 18.34 4.76 -12.21
N PRO A 277 18.80 5.86 -11.56
CA PRO A 277 19.21 5.79 -10.17
C PRO A 277 18.14 5.26 -9.22
N LEU A 278 16.91 5.72 -9.38
CA LEU A 278 15.80 5.33 -8.50
C LEU A 278 15.35 3.88 -8.75
N GLU A 279 15.35 3.45 -10.01
CA GLU A 279 15.04 2.06 -10.39
C GLU A 279 16.11 1.09 -9.84
N VAL A 280 17.40 1.41 -10.02
CA VAL A 280 18.51 0.61 -9.48
C VAL A 280 18.43 0.54 -7.96
N ALA A 281 18.26 1.69 -7.29
CA ALA A 281 18.16 1.75 -5.83
C ALA A 281 16.97 0.95 -5.30
N ALA A 282 15.80 1.04 -5.94
CA ALA A 282 14.63 0.26 -5.56
C ALA A 282 14.87 -1.25 -5.69
N ARG A 283 15.53 -1.70 -6.76
CA ARG A 283 15.86 -3.12 -6.95
C ARG A 283 16.88 -3.61 -5.92
N VAL A 284 17.95 -2.86 -5.71
CA VAL A 284 18.97 -3.22 -4.71
C VAL A 284 18.35 -3.27 -3.31
N ALA A 285 17.53 -2.28 -2.96
CA ALA A 285 16.86 -2.25 -1.66
C ALA A 285 15.92 -3.43 -1.47
N ASP A 286 15.13 -3.83 -2.47
CA ASP A 286 14.27 -5.03 -2.39
C ASP A 286 15.09 -6.31 -2.11
N ILE A 287 16.17 -6.54 -2.88
CA ILE A 287 17.03 -7.72 -2.73
C ILE A 287 17.76 -7.73 -1.37
N VAL A 288 18.28 -6.58 -0.93
CA VAL A 288 18.97 -6.48 0.37
C VAL A 288 17.98 -6.65 1.52
N ASN A 289 16.75 -6.12 1.44
CA ASN A 289 15.74 -6.35 2.47
C ASN A 289 15.38 -7.84 2.58
N MET A 290 15.21 -8.53 1.44
CA MET A 290 14.96 -9.98 1.42
C MET A 290 16.15 -10.76 2.01
N THR A 291 17.38 -10.38 1.67
CA THR A 291 18.60 -11.00 2.19
C THR A 291 18.76 -10.77 3.69
N SER A 292 18.49 -9.54 4.16
CA SER A 292 18.51 -9.18 5.58
C SER A 292 17.50 -10.01 6.37
N PHE A 293 16.29 -10.17 5.84
CA PHE A 293 15.28 -11.03 6.44
C PHE A 293 15.74 -12.50 6.50
N ALA A 294 16.21 -13.08 5.40
CA ALA A 294 16.66 -14.47 5.35
C ALA A 294 17.84 -14.76 6.31
N ARG A 295 18.80 -13.82 6.39
CA ARG A 295 19.95 -13.92 7.31
C ARG A 295 19.59 -13.62 8.77
N GLY A 296 18.46 -12.97 9.02
CA GLY A 296 17.94 -12.71 10.35
C GLY A 296 16.88 -13.70 10.84
N ALA A 297 16.51 -14.67 10.00
CA ALA A 297 15.61 -15.74 10.37
C ALA A 297 16.22 -16.68 11.42
N LYS A 298 15.40 -17.56 11.97
CA LYS A 298 15.82 -18.57 12.96
C LYS A 298 15.43 -19.98 12.48
N PRO A 299 16.40 -20.83 12.09
CA PRO A 299 17.82 -20.53 11.91
C PRO A 299 18.07 -19.55 10.74
N PRO A 300 19.20 -18.81 10.74
CA PRO A 300 19.52 -17.89 9.67
C PRO A 300 19.99 -18.62 8.41
N LEU A 301 19.60 -18.14 7.22
CA LEU A 301 20.08 -18.69 5.95
C LEU A 301 21.43 -18.08 5.56
N THR A 302 22.51 -18.81 5.80
CA THR A 302 23.90 -18.37 5.49
C THR A 302 24.51 -19.06 4.28
N ASP A 303 23.85 -20.09 3.73
CA ASP A 303 24.25 -20.76 2.50
C ASP A 303 23.96 -19.87 1.29
N ASP A 304 25.02 -19.40 0.63
CA ASP A 304 24.94 -18.51 -0.53
C ASP A 304 24.16 -19.13 -1.69
N SER A 305 24.28 -20.44 -1.94
CA SER A 305 23.56 -21.11 -3.04
C SER A 305 22.06 -21.18 -2.76
N ALA A 306 21.68 -21.46 -1.51
CA ALA A 306 20.28 -21.43 -1.10
C ALA A 306 19.71 -19.99 -1.09
N LEU A 307 20.52 -19.01 -0.68
CA LEU A 307 20.13 -17.60 -0.71
C LEU A 307 19.90 -17.10 -2.14
N THR A 308 20.79 -17.41 -3.09
CA THR A 308 20.59 -17.09 -4.52
C THR A 308 19.31 -17.73 -5.07
N ALA A 309 19.05 -19.00 -4.75
CA ALA A 309 17.82 -19.68 -5.18
C ALA A 309 16.56 -19.04 -4.57
N LEU A 310 16.61 -18.64 -3.30
CA LEU A 310 15.53 -17.91 -2.62
C LEU A 310 15.26 -16.57 -3.32
N LEU A 311 16.28 -15.76 -3.56
CA LEU A 311 16.15 -14.45 -4.21
C LEU A 311 15.53 -14.57 -5.60
N ARG A 312 16.03 -15.49 -6.44
CA ARG A 312 15.46 -15.78 -7.76
C ARG A 312 13.98 -16.17 -7.67
N THR A 313 13.63 -17.06 -6.74
CA THR A 313 12.24 -17.48 -6.54
C THR A 313 11.35 -16.30 -6.16
N THR A 314 11.80 -15.46 -5.22
CA THR A 314 11.00 -14.29 -4.79
C THR A 314 10.85 -13.25 -5.90
N GLU A 315 11.86 -13.04 -6.75
CA GLU A 315 11.72 -12.18 -7.93
C GLU A 315 10.67 -12.74 -8.91
N MET A 316 10.68 -14.04 -9.17
CA MET A 316 9.69 -14.69 -10.03
C MET A 316 8.26 -14.60 -9.45
N LEU A 317 8.11 -14.74 -8.12
CA LEU A 317 6.83 -14.56 -7.43
C LEU A 317 6.31 -13.11 -7.50
N ARG A 318 7.21 -12.13 -7.54
CA ARG A 318 6.84 -10.71 -7.60
C ARG A 318 6.40 -10.28 -9.00
N ASP A 319 6.99 -10.85 -10.05
CA ASP A 319 6.67 -10.56 -11.45
C ASP A 319 6.56 -11.85 -12.28
N THR A 320 5.47 -12.60 -12.08
CA THR A 320 5.31 -13.88 -12.77
C THR A 320 4.96 -13.71 -14.24
N THR A 321 5.62 -14.50 -15.09
CA THR A 321 5.33 -14.59 -16.53
C THR A 321 4.71 -15.95 -16.86
N ASP A 322 3.92 -16.01 -17.95
CA ASP A 322 2.98 -17.11 -18.27
C ASP A 322 3.61 -18.53 -18.37
N ASP A 323 4.95 -18.69 -18.40
CA ASP A 323 5.63 -19.99 -18.52
C ASP A 323 6.66 -20.27 -17.42
N ALA A 324 6.76 -19.41 -16.40
CA ALA A 324 7.86 -19.45 -15.43
C ALA A 324 7.58 -20.28 -14.16
N TRP A 325 6.42 -20.93 -14.05
CA TRP A 325 6.03 -21.60 -12.79
C TRP A 325 6.93 -22.79 -12.43
N ALA A 326 7.40 -23.57 -13.41
CA ALA A 326 8.21 -24.76 -13.14
C ALA A 326 9.60 -24.40 -12.56
N PRO A 327 10.41 -23.53 -13.19
CA PRO A 327 11.68 -23.10 -12.59
C PRO A 327 11.52 -22.40 -11.24
N MET A 328 10.40 -21.70 -11.02
CA MET A 328 10.09 -21.07 -9.73
C MET A 328 9.93 -22.12 -8.63
N VAL A 329 9.12 -23.16 -8.88
CA VAL A 329 8.93 -24.27 -7.93
C VAL A 329 10.24 -25.03 -7.71
N GLU A 330 11.01 -25.32 -8.76
CA GLU A 330 12.29 -26.03 -8.66
C GLU A 330 13.33 -25.26 -7.82
N ASN A 331 13.46 -23.95 -8.04
CA ASN A 331 14.36 -23.12 -7.23
C ASN A 331 13.93 -23.13 -5.75
N ALA A 332 12.64 -22.95 -5.48
CA ALA A 332 12.08 -22.98 -4.13
C ALA A 332 12.31 -24.33 -3.42
N GLN A 333 12.12 -25.44 -4.16
CA GLN A 333 12.39 -26.79 -3.65
C GLN A 333 13.87 -26.96 -3.29
N SER A 334 14.79 -26.39 -4.08
CA SER A 334 16.23 -26.48 -3.80
C SER A 334 16.64 -25.79 -2.49
N VAL A 335 15.92 -24.73 -2.08
CA VAL A 335 16.14 -24.06 -0.79
C VAL A 335 15.76 -25.00 0.35
N VAL A 336 14.53 -25.52 0.33
CA VAL A 336 13.99 -26.40 1.37
C VAL A 336 14.75 -27.74 1.44
N ALA A 337 15.21 -28.28 0.31
CA ALA A 337 15.99 -29.51 0.28
C ALA A 337 17.34 -29.38 0.99
N ARG A 338 17.96 -28.19 0.96
CA ARG A 338 19.22 -27.91 1.67
C ARG A 338 18.99 -27.47 3.12
N HIS A 339 17.93 -26.73 3.38
CA HIS A 339 17.59 -26.14 4.69
C HIS A 339 16.15 -26.47 5.09
N PRO A 340 15.86 -27.73 5.50
CA PRO A 340 14.51 -28.20 5.82
C PRO A 340 13.93 -27.66 7.13
N ASP A 341 14.72 -26.94 7.93
CA ASP A 341 14.29 -26.26 9.16
C ASP A 341 14.12 -24.74 8.96
N PHE A 342 14.37 -24.23 7.75
CA PHE A 342 14.21 -22.82 7.40
C PHE A 342 12.76 -22.50 7.04
N ALA A 343 12.00 -22.02 8.04
CA ALA A 343 10.56 -21.75 7.93
C ALA A 343 10.19 -20.85 6.73
N PHE A 344 10.94 -19.78 6.48
CA PHE A 344 10.65 -18.88 5.36
C PHE A 344 10.86 -19.55 3.99
N GLY A 345 11.80 -20.49 3.87
CA GLY A 345 11.97 -21.29 2.67
C GLY A 345 10.73 -22.12 2.34
N HIS A 346 10.13 -22.74 3.36
CA HIS A 346 8.84 -23.42 3.23
C HIS A 346 7.71 -22.44 2.87
N SER A 347 7.69 -21.23 3.45
CA SER A 347 6.69 -20.19 3.15
C SER A 347 6.75 -19.77 1.67
N VAL A 348 7.96 -19.53 1.15
CA VAL A 348 8.20 -19.19 -0.26
C VAL A 348 7.88 -20.35 -1.19
N LEU A 349 8.19 -21.60 -0.81
CA LEU A 349 7.81 -22.78 -1.59
C LEU A 349 6.28 -22.98 -1.62
N ALA A 350 5.59 -22.73 -0.51
CA ALA A 350 4.14 -22.75 -0.46
C ALA A 350 3.54 -21.70 -1.42
N ALA A 351 4.13 -20.51 -1.46
CA ALA A 351 3.76 -19.46 -2.43
C ALA A 351 4.01 -19.89 -3.87
N ALA A 352 5.17 -20.49 -4.18
CA ALA A 352 5.48 -20.99 -5.51
C ALA A 352 4.46 -22.05 -5.99
N TYR A 353 4.08 -22.98 -5.11
CA TYR A 353 3.03 -23.95 -5.43
C TYR A 353 1.66 -23.32 -5.61
N ALA A 354 1.29 -22.34 -4.78
CA ALA A 354 0.00 -21.64 -4.89
C ALA A 354 -0.09 -20.86 -6.22
N GLU A 355 0.98 -20.17 -6.62
CA GLU A 355 1.07 -19.49 -7.91
C GLU A 355 1.03 -20.47 -9.09
N ALA A 356 1.80 -21.57 -9.01
CA ALA A 356 1.75 -22.62 -10.03
C ALA A 356 0.33 -23.21 -10.18
N ALA A 357 -0.40 -23.38 -9.07
CA ALA A 357 -1.79 -23.86 -9.12
C ALA A 357 -2.74 -22.90 -9.84
N MET A 358 -2.45 -21.60 -9.89
CA MET A 358 -3.25 -20.61 -10.63
C MET A 358 -2.91 -20.59 -12.11
N MET A 359 -1.67 -20.92 -12.49
CA MET A 359 -1.20 -20.92 -13.89
C MET A 359 -1.49 -22.22 -14.63
N ILE A 360 -1.74 -23.31 -13.91
CA ILE A 360 -1.99 -24.61 -14.51
C ILE A 360 -3.47 -24.77 -14.84
N ASP A 361 -3.80 -24.83 -16.14
CA ASP A 361 -5.17 -25.05 -16.61
C ASP A 361 -5.69 -26.46 -16.34
N VAL A 362 -4.81 -27.45 -16.20
CA VAL A 362 -5.18 -28.85 -15.97
C VAL A 362 -5.65 -29.03 -14.52
N PRO A 363 -6.96 -29.26 -14.24
CA PRO A 363 -7.50 -29.15 -12.88
C PRO A 363 -6.84 -30.08 -11.87
N GLU A 364 -6.47 -31.29 -12.32
CA GLU A 364 -5.84 -32.30 -11.48
C GLU A 364 -4.39 -31.93 -11.11
N ARG A 365 -3.62 -31.38 -12.06
CA ARG A 365 -2.27 -30.88 -11.77
C ARG A 365 -2.32 -29.65 -10.86
N ALA A 366 -3.28 -28.75 -11.09
CA ALA A 366 -3.52 -27.61 -10.20
C ALA A 366 -3.92 -28.06 -8.79
N ARG A 367 -4.70 -29.14 -8.66
CA ARG A 367 -5.06 -29.74 -7.35
C ARG A 367 -3.82 -30.24 -6.61
N VAL A 368 -2.94 -30.97 -7.29
CA VAL A 368 -1.67 -31.44 -6.70
C VAL A 368 -0.83 -30.27 -6.20
N MET A 369 -0.74 -29.17 -6.96
CA MET A 369 -0.03 -27.97 -6.53
C MET A 369 -0.70 -27.30 -5.31
N ARG A 370 -2.03 -27.23 -5.24
CA ARG A 370 -2.73 -26.73 -4.03
C ARG A 370 -2.46 -27.57 -2.78
N GLU A 371 -2.41 -28.89 -2.94
CA GLU A 371 -2.10 -29.81 -1.83
C GLU A 371 -0.66 -29.66 -1.36
N ALA A 372 0.29 -29.52 -2.30
CA ALA A 372 1.68 -29.22 -1.98
C ALA A 372 1.81 -27.86 -1.28
N ALA A 373 1.15 -26.81 -1.78
CA ALA A 373 1.13 -25.50 -1.14
C ALA A 373 0.60 -25.56 0.31
N ARG A 374 -0.49 -26.29 0.55
CA ARG A 374 -1.03 -26.49 1.90
C ARG A 374 -0.03 -27.20 2.81
N LYS A 375 0.57 -28.28 2.34
CA LYS A 375 1.55 -29.07 3.11
C LYS A 375 2.72 -28.20 3.55
N GLU A 376 3.27 -27.39 2.64
CA GLU A 376 4.39 -26.51 2.94
C GLU A 376 3.98 -25.36 3.87
N ALA A 377 2.81 -24.74 3.67
CA ALA A 377 2.32 -23.72 4.59
C ALA A 377 2.08 -24.27 6.02
N ASP A 378 1.54 -25.48 6.13
CA ASP A 378 1.36 -26.16 7.43
C ASP A 378 2.72 -26.52 8.06
N GLN A 379 3.74 -26.84 7.25
CA GLN A 379 5.11 -27.06 7.73
C GLN A 379 5.75 -25.76 8.20
N THR A 380 5.58 -24.66 7.47
CA THR A 380 6.00 -23.32 7.90
C THR A 380 5.44 -22.99 9.28
N LEU A 381 4.14 -23.17 9.51
CA LEU A 381 3.51 -22.84 10.80
C LEU A 381 3.94 -23.77 11.95
N LYS A 382 4.48 -24.96 11.66
CA LYS A 382 5.11 -25.81 12.68
C LYS A 382 6.48 -25.28 13.10
N LEU A 383 7.24 -24.75 12.14
CA LEU A 383 8.58 -24.18 12.37
C LEU A 383 8.49 -22.77 12.96
N ASP A 384 7.60 -21.93 12.41
CA ASP A 384 7.32 -20.56 12.83
C ASP A 384 5.80 -20.28 12.83
N PRO A 385 5.14 -20.38 14.00
CA PRO A 385 3.72 -20.04 14.14
C PRO A 385 3.37 -18.56 13.91
N GLU A 386 4.36 -17.66 13.82
CA GLU A 386 4.18 -16.23 13.56
C GLU A 386 4.37 -15.88 12.06
N ASP A 387 4.64 -16.85 11.18
CA ASP A 387 4.89 -16.62 9.75
C ASP A 387 3.63 -16.09 9.03
N ALA A 388 3.69 -14.82 8.63
CA ALA A 388 2.58 -14.13 7.98
C ALA A 388 2.30 -14.67 6.56
N GLY A 389 3.32 -15.14 5.85
CA GLY A 389 3.21 -15.67 4.49
C GLY A 389 2.36 -16.94 4.46
N ALA A 390 2.57 -17.86 5.40
CA ALA A 390 1.84 -19.10 5.50
C ALA A 390 0.33 -18.86 5.71
N TYR A 391 -0.05 -17.92 6.59
CA TYR A 391 -1.46 -17.55 6.76
C TYR A 391 -2.06 -16.92 5.49
N ALA A 392 -1.29 -16.11 4.75
CA ALA A 392 -1.73 -15.55 3.47
C ALA A 392 -1.96 -16.66 2.43
N ILE A 393 -1.05 -17.64 2.32
CA ILE A 393 -1.21 -18.78 1.40
C ILE A 393 -2.40 -19.65 1.79
N LEU A 394 -2.56 -19.96 3.08
CA LEU A 394 -3.69 -20.76 3.56
C LEU A 394 -5.03 -20.09 3.26
N SER A 395 -5.14 -18.77 3.41
CA SER A 395 -6.36 -18.04 3.07
C SER A 395 -6.61 -18.04 1.56
N GLY A 396 -5.57 -17.87 0.74
CA GLY A 396 -5.63 -18.01 -0.71
C GLY A 396 -6.13 -19.39 -1.15
N LEU A 397 -5.67 -20.46 -0.48
CA LEU A 397 -6.13 -21.84 -0.74
C LEU A 397 -7.59 -22.05 -0.36
N VAL A 398 -8.08 -21.43 0.72
CA VAL A 398 -9.52 -21.42 1.04
C VAL A 398 -10.30 -20.75 -0.09
N GLY A 399 -9.82 -19.61 -0.60
CA GLY A 399 -10.45 -18.91 -1.72
C GLY A 399 -10.38 -19.68 -3.04
N MET A 400 -9.32 -20.46 -3.30
CA MET A 400 -9.27 -21.33 -4.47
C MET A 400 -10.28 -22.49 -4.39
N ALA A 401 -10.48 -23.06 -3.20
CA ALA A 401 -11.44 -24.13 -2.98
C ALA A 401 -12.90 -23.62 -3.02
N ASN A 402 -13.14 -22.42 -2.46
CA ASN A 402 -14.43 -21.76 -2.49
C ASN A 402 -14.25 -20.23 -2.63
N PRO A 403 -14.32 -19.68 -3.86
CA PRO A 403 -14.04 -18.25 -4.14
C PRO A 403 -14.95 -17.25 -3.42
N TYR A 404 -16.12 -17.69 -2.98
CA TYR A 404 -17.13 -16.83 -2.35
C TYR A 404 -17.25 -17.07 -0.84
N ASN A 405 -16.35 -17.88 -0.26
CA ASN A 405 -16.25 -18.06 1.20
C ASN A 405 -15.42 -16.94 1.86
N TYR A 406 -15.88 -15.69 1.76
CA TYR A 406 -15.14 -14.56 2.32
C TYR A 406 -14.92 -14.68 3.82
N ARG A 407 -15.90 -15.20 4.57
CA ARG A 407 -15.77 -15.38 6.01
C ARG A 407 -14.66 -16.36 6.36
N GLY A 408 -14.61 -17.52 5.69
CA GLY A 408 -13.56 -18.51 5.92
C GLY A 408 -12.17 -18.02 5.51
N ILE A 409 -12.06 -17.16 4.49
CA ILE A 409 -10.80 -16.52 4.11
C ILE A 409 -10.38 -15.50 5.19
N GLU A 410 -11.29 -14.61 5.60
CA GLU A 410 -11.07 -13.59 6.65
C GLU A 410 -10.66 -14.25 7.99
N ASP A 411 -11.29 -15.37 8.37
CA ASP A 411 -10.95 -16.12 9.59
C ASP A 411 -9.49 -16.60 9.62
N VAL A 412 -8.92 -17.00 8.47
CA VAL A 412 -7.51 -17.38 8.38
C VAL A 412 -6.62 -16.15 8.50
N LEU A 413 -6.96 -15.08 7.80
CA LEU A 413 -6.20 -13.83 7.79
C LEU A 413 -6.16 -13.16 9.16
N LEU A 414 -7.30 -13.05 9.84
CA LEU A 414 -7.40 -12.47 11.18
C LEU A 414 -6.63 -13.29 12.22
N ARG A 415 -6.66 -14.63 12.14
CA ARG A 415 -5.79 -15.48 12.97
C ARG A 415 -4.31 -15.21 12.72
N GLY A 416 -3.91 -15.04 11.46
CA GLY A 416 -2.54 -14.67 11.13
C GLY A 416 -2.15 -13.30 11.70
N ILE A 417 -3.03 -12.30 11.59
CA ILE A 417 -2.79 -10.94 12.10
C ILE A 417 -2.66 -10.96 13.63
N GLU A 418 -3.51 -11.73 14.31
CA GLU A 418 -3.44 -11.90 15.77
C GLU A 418 -2.14 -12.58 16.21
N ARG A 419 -1.69 -13.60 15.46
CA ARG A 419 -0.52 -14.43 15.80
C ARG A 419 0.80 -13.75 15.49
N ALA A 420 0.93 -13.16 14.31
CA ALA A 420 2.16 -12.51 13.86
C ALA A 420 2.51 -11.29 14.73
N ARG A 421 1.50 -10.64 15.36
CA ARG A 421 1.60 -9.42 16.21
C ARG A 421 2.19 -8.17 15.52
N HIS A 422 3.01 -8.32 14.48
CA HIS A 422 3.46 -7.34 13.49
C HIS A 422 4.07 -8.11 12.30
N PRO A 423 4.01 -7.60 11.06
CA PRO A 423 4.59 -8.32 9.93
C PRO A 423 6.12 -8.28 10.00
N ARG A 424 6.73 -9.42 10.36
CA ARG A 424 8.16 -9.68 10.14
C ARG A 424 8.46 -10.05 8.69
N GLU A 425 7.47 -10.47 7.92
CA GLU A 425 7.59 -11.08 6.60
C GLU A 425 7.82 -10.05 5.48
N PRO A 426 8.85 -10.19 4.62
CA PRO A 426 9.31 -9.14 3.71
C PRO A 426 8.44 -8.90 2.47
N LEU A 427 7.52 -9.79 2.12
CA LEU A 427 6.59 -9.65 0.99
C LEU A 427 5.27 -8.97 1.38
N GLY A 428 5.07 -8.60 2.65
CA GLY A 428 3.85 -7.93 3.13
C GLY A 428 2.56 -8.67 2.74
N ALA A 429 2.59 -10.00 2.67
CA ALA A 429 1.55 -10.80 2.04
C ALA A 429 0.23 -10.74 2.82
N LEU A 430 0.28 -10.98 4.12
CA LEU A 430 -0.88 -11.11 5.00
C LEU A 430 -1.81 -9.89 4.96
N TYR A 431 -1.27 -8.70 5.22
CA TYR A 431 -2.03 -7.44 5.17
C TYR A 431 -2.52 -7.10 3.76
N SER A 432 -1.75 -7.46 2.73
CA SER A 432 -2.17 -7.26 1.34
C SER A 432 -3.38 -8.13 0.99
N TYR A 433 -3.39 -9.39 1.44
CA TYR A 433 -4.49 -10.32 1.22
C TYR A 433 -5.76 -9.87 1.97
N GLU A 434 -5.64 -9.45 3.22
CA GLU A 434 -6.77 -8.90 3.98
C GLU A 434 -7.32 -7.63 3.34
N GLY A 435 -6.44 -6.70 2.95
CA GLY A 435 -6.86 -5.51 2.21
C GLY A 435 -7.54 -5.84 0.87
N THR A 436 -7.11 -6.89 0.17
CA THR A 436 -7.74 -7.35 -1.07
C THR A 436 -9.11 -8.00 -0.80
N LEU A 437 -9.22 -8.82 0.25
CA LEU A 437 -10.49 -9.40 0.69
C LEU A 437 -11.49 -8.30 1.06
N LEU A 438 -11.09 -7.33 1.88
CA LEU A 438 -11.96 -6.22 2.27
C LEU A 438 -12.39 -5.37 1.07
N SER A 439 -11.51 -5.22 0.08
CA SER A 439 -11.86 -4.57 -1.20
C SER A 439 -12.91 -5.37 -1.99
N ASN A 440 -12.79 -6.69 -2.01
CA ASN A 440 -13.76 -7.60 -2.65
C ASN A 440 -15.12 -7.61 -1.96
N VAL A 441 -15.24 -7.17 -0.70
CA VAL A 441 -16.53 -7.13 0.01
C VAL A 441 -17.03 -5.71 0.24
N GLY A 442 -16.44 -4.72 -0.44
CA GLY A 442 -16.88 -3.34 -0.41
C GLY A 442 -16.55 -2.57 0.88
N ARG A 443 -15.61 -3.07 1.70
CA ARG A 443 -15.10 -2.41 2.92
C ARG A 443 -13.79 -1.67 2.61
N LEU A 444 -13.85 -0.75 1.64
CA LEU A 444 -12.67 -0.02 1.12
C LEU A 444 -11.96 0.82 2.19
N ARG A 445 -12.71 1.42 3.11
CA ARG A 445 -12.18 2.22 4.23
C ARG A 445 -11.31 1.40 5.18
N GLU A 446 -11.68 0.14 5.41
CA GLU A 446 -10.90 -0.78 6.25
C GLU A 446 -9.76 -1.44 5.45
N ALA A 447 -9.95 -1.62 4.13
CA ALA A 447 -8.92 -2.13 3.23
C ALA A 447 -7.71 -1.18 3.10
N LEU A 448 -7.92 0.13 2.97
CA LEU A 448 -6.85 1.10 2.72
C LEU A 448 -5.71 1.08 3.76
N PRO A 449 -5.96 1.18 5.09
CA PRO A 449 -4.89 1.15 6.07
C PRO A 449 -4.09 -0.15 6.01
N LEU A 450 -4.73 -1.29 5.70
CA LEU A 450 -4.03 -2.57 5.55
C LEU A 450 -3.16 -2.62 4.29
N GLN A 451 -3.61 -2.04 3.18
CA GLN A 451 -2.76 -1.90 1.98
C GLN A 451 -1.56 -0.99 2.25
N LEU A 452 -1.74 0.09 3.02
CA LEU A 452 -0.65 0.97 3.46
C LEU A 452 0.32 0.22 4.39
N THR A 453 -0.18 -0.59 5.33
CA THR A 453 0.67 -1.45 6.16
C THR A 453 1.44 -2.46 5.32
N ALA A 454 0.79 -3.12 4.36
CA ALA A 454 1.44 -4.06 3.46
C ALA A 454 2.55 -3.39 2.64
N GLN A 455 2.31 -2.18 2.14
CA GLN A 455 3.33 -1.39 1.44
C GLN A 455 4.44 -0.94 2.39
N ALA A 456 4.16 -0.61 3.65
CA ALA A 456 5.21 -0.24 4.61
C ALA A 456 6.13 -1.42 4.95
N THR A 457 5.60 -2.65 4.99
CA THR A 457 6.39 -3.87 5.18
C THR A 457 7.24 -4.21 3.96
N ASP A 458 6.67 -4.05 2.76
CA ASP A 458 7.31 -4.31 1.47
C ASP A 458 7.47 -3.01 0.69
N LYS A 459 8.25 -2.08 1.25
CA LYS A 459 8.39 -0.68 0.78
C LYS A 459 8.85 -0.58 -0.66
N TRP A 460 9.74 -1.49 -1.04
CA TRP A 460 10.38 -1.49 -2.35
C TRP A 460 9.66 -2.42 -3.33
N GLY A 461 8.82 -3.34 -2.86
CA GLY A 461 8.01 -4.22 -3.69
C GLY A 461 7.03 -3.49 -4.62
N PRO A 462 7.10 -3.73 -5.95
CA PRO A 462 6.18 -3.13 -6.92
C PRO A 462 4.69 -3.47 -6.68
N PRO A 463 4.30 -4.75 -6.41
CA PRO A 463 2.89 -5.12 -6.30
C PRO A 463 2.12 -4.38 -5.19
N LYS A 464 2.78 -4.01 -4.07
CA LYS A 464 2.08 -3.34 -2.96
C LYS A 464 1.83 -1.86 -3.25
N THR A 465 2.82 -1.20 -3.84
CA THR A 465 2.72 0.22 -4.23
C THR A 465 1.56 0.45 -5.21
N VAL A 466 1.39 -0.43 -6.19
CA VAL A 466 0.27 -0.32 -7.16
C VAL A 466 -1.08 -0.65 -6.55
N LYS A 467 -1.14 -1.58 -5.58
CA LYS A 467 -2.39 -1.89 -4.86
C LYS A 467 -2.86 -0.70 -4.01
N VAL A 468 -1.94 0.07 -3.43
CA VAL A 468 -2.29 1.33 -2.74
C VAL A 468 -2.87 2.34 -3.73
N ALA A 469 -2.24 2.50 -4.91
CA ALA A 469 -2.77 3.37 -5.96
C ALA A 469 -4.20 2.95 -6.36
N LEU A 470 -4.41 1.65 -6.59
CA LEU A 470 -5.72 1.08 -6.91
C LEU A 470 -6.75 1.31 -5.79
N ALA A 471 -6.37 1.12 -4.53
CA ALA A 471 -7.26 1.37 -3.39
C ALA A 471 -7.74 2.83 -3.36
N TYR A 472 -6.84 3.79 -3.55
CA TYR A 472 -7.21 5.20 -3.68
C TYR A 472 -8.11 5.47 -4.90
N SER A 473 -7.82 4.87 -6.06
CA SER A 473 -8.67 4.97 -7.26
C SER A 473 -10.08 4.43 -7.00
N ASN A 474 -10.19 3.25 -6.37
CA ASN A 474 -11.47 2.61 -6.03
C ASN A 474 -12.26 3.40 -4.98
N MET A 475 -11.60 4.24 -4.17
CA MET A 475 -12.26 5.18 -3.25
C MET A 475 -12.57 6.53 -3.91
N GLY A 476 -12.23 6.75 -5.19
CA GLY A 476 -12.42 8.00 -5.90
C GLY A 476 -11.37 9.09 -5.61
N ASN A 477 -10.30 8.78 -4.87
CA ASN A 477 -9.21 9.71 -4.58
C ASN A 477 -8.12 9.64 -5.66
N LEU A 478 -8.43 10.17 -6.84
CA LEU A 478 -7.51 10.16 -7.98
C LEU A 478 -6.18 10.91 -7.73
N PRO A 479 -6.14 12.06 -7.03
CA PRO A 479 -4.87 12.72 -6.73
C PRO A 479 -3.89 11.85 -5.95
N ALA A 480 -4.35 11.15 -4.91
CA ALA A 480 -3.50 10.22 -4.16
C ALA A 480 -3.09 9.02 -5.02
N ALA A 481 -4.03 8.46 -5.79
CA ALA A 481 -3.74 7.36 -6.70
C ALA A 481 -2.63 7.71 -7.73
N ARG A 482 -2.68 8.92 -8.31
CA ARG A 482 -1.65 9.44 -9.23
C ARG A 482 -0.26 9.47 -8.59
N THR A 483 -0.16 9.96 -7.35
CA THR A 483 1.11 10.00 -6.64
C THR A 483 1.70 8.59 -6.47
N TRP A 484 0.89 7.63 -6.03
CA TRP A 484 1.34 6.26 -5.82
C TRP A 484 1.70 5.52 -7.11
N ILE A 485 0.90 5.66 -8.17
CA ILE A 485 1.21 5.01 -9.44
C ILE A 485 2.44 5.64 -10.11
N GLN A 486 2.66 6.95 -9.97
CA GLN A 486 3.86 7.61 -10.49
C GLN A 486 5.12 7.09 -9.78
N GLN A 487 5.09 6.96 -8.45
CA GLN A 487 6.19 6.37 -7.70
C GLN A 487 6.49 4.94 -8.14
N ALA A 488 5.45 4.13 -8.37
CA ALA A 488 5.61 2.77 -8.89
C ALA A 488 6.25 2.77 -10.29
N VAL A 489 5.82 3.65 -11.19
CA VAL A 489 6.37 3.75 -12.55
C VAL A 489 7.83 4.20 -12.55
N GLN A 490 8.23 5.13 -11.68
CA GLN A 490 9.62 5.59 -11.62
C GLN A 490 10.58 4.51 -11.11
N ARG A 491 10.12 3.68 -10.17
CA ARG A 491 10.92 2.61 -9.57
C ARG A 491 10.89 1.30 -10.37
N TRP A 492 9.78 1.03 -11.04
CA TRP A 492 9.48 -0.27 -11.65
C TRP A 492 8.76 -0.13 -13.01
N PRO A 493 9.31 0.63 -13.96
CA PRO A 493 8.62 0.95 -15.23
C PRO A 493 8.37 -0.27 -16.12
N ASN A 494 9.19 -1.32 -15.99
CA ASN A 494 9.08 -2.54 -16.79
C ASN A 494 8.32 -3.68 -16.09
N HIS A 495 7.83 -3.47 -14.86
CA HIS A 495 7.11 -4.50 -14.12
C HIS A 495 5.70 -4.68 -14.68
N SER A 496 5.26 -5.93 -14.87
CA SER A 496 3.97 -6.27 -15.50
C SER A 496 2.77 -5.58 -14.81
N SER A 497 2.64 -5.78 -13.49
CA SER A 497 1.58 -5.19 -12.67
C SER A 497 1.58 -3.66 -12.69
N VAL A 498 2.74 -3.01 -12.72
CA VAL A 498 2.83 -1.54 -12.77
C VAL A 498 2.27 -1.01 -14.07
N ARG A 499 2.64 -1.62 -15.20
CA ARG A 499 2.08 -1.25 -16.51
C ARG A 499 0.58 -1.49 -16.57
N ALA A 500 0.12 -2.67 -16.14
CA ALA A 500 -1.28 -3.05 -16.16
C ALA A 500 -2.16 -2.11 -15.32
N TYR A 501 -1.77 -1.85 -14.06
CA TYR A 501 -2.53 -0.94 -13.19
C TYR A 501 -2.43 0.52 -13.62
N ARG A 502 -1.32 0.96 -14.20
CA ARG A 502 -1.22 2.31 -14.79
C ARG A 502 -2.22 2.48 -15.94
N LEU A 503 -2.29 1.51 -16.85
CA LEU A 503 -3.24 1.52 -17.96
C LEU A 503 -4.69 1.50 -17.46
N TYR A 504 -5.00 0.57 -16.54
CA TYR A 504 -6.31 0.43 -15.93
C TYR A 504 -6.76 1.71 -15.22
N ILE A 505 -5.91 2.29 -14.37
CA ILE A 505 -6.23 3.53 -13.64
C ILE A 505 -6.46 4.67 -14.63
N ALA A 506 -5.61 4.77 -15.65
CA ALA A 506 -5.73 5.81 -16.67
C ALA A 506 -7.05 5.71 -17.44
N CYS A 507 -7.37 4.55 -18.00
CA CYS A 507 -8.54 4.42 -18.86
C CYS A 507 -9.86 4.65 -18.11
N PHE A 508 -9.96 4.16 -16.87
CA PHE A 508 -11.18 4.29 -16.09
C PHE A 508 -11.33 5.64 -15.38
N TYR A 509 -10.27 6.16 -14.76
CA TYR A 509 -10.38 7.28 -13.83
C TYR A 509 -9.79 8.58 -14.36
N GLU A 510 -8.83 8.53 -15.28
CA GLU A 510 -8.21 9.74 -15.83
C GLU A 510 -9.07 10.41 -16.92
N GLN A 511 -8.64 11.62 -17.28
CA GLN A 511 -9.14 12.31 -18.46
C GLN A 511 -8.72 11.55 -19.74
N PRO A 512 -9.58 11.52 -20.78
CA PRO A 512 -9.28 10.75 -21.99
C PRO A 512 -7.93 11.07 -22.64
N ALA A 513 -7.51 12.33 -22.66
CA ALA A 513 -6.21 12.73 -23.22
C ALA A 513 -5.02 12.08 -22.51
N VAL A 514 -5.07 11.98 -21.17
CA VAL A 514 -4.04 11.32 -20.36
C VAL A 514 -4.02 9.81 -20.61
N ALA A 515 -5.21 9.20 -20.69
CA ALA A 515 -5.33 7.78 -20.98
C ALA A 515 -4.79 7.43 -22.37
N LEU A 516 -5.12 8.22 -23.40
CA LEU A 516 -4.62 8.00 -24.77
C LEU A 516 -3.09 8.11 -24.84
N ALA A 517 -2.47 9.08 -24.16
CA ALA A 517 -1.01 9.19 -24.10
C ALA A 517 -0.35 7.97 -23.44
N ILE A 518 -0.98 7.40 -22.41
CA ILE A 518 -0.51 6.17 -21.75
C ILE A 518 -0.68 4.95 -22.66
N ILE A 519 -1.79 4.86 -23.41
CA ILE A 519 -2.04 3.81 -24.40
C ILE A 519 -1.00 3.88 -25.53
N ASP A 520 -0.67 5.08 -26.03
CA ASP A 520 0.36 5.29 -27.05
C ASP A 520 1.72 4.76 -26.57
N ALA A 521 2.11 5.13 -25.34
CA ALA A 521 3.35 4.66 -24.73
C ALA A 521 3.36 3.13 -24.51
N ALA A 522 2.23 2.55 -24.07
CA ALA A 522 2.11 1.11 -23.85
C ALA A 522 2.22 0.31 -25.15
N GLY A 523 1.58 0.78 -26.23
CA GLY A 523 1.67 0.14 -27.55
C GLY A 523 3.09 0.13 -28.11
N ALA A 524 3.89 1.18 -27.84
CA ALA A 524 5.30 1.21 -28.22
C ALA A 524 6.18 0.23 -27.42
N GLN A 525 5.80 -0.06 -26.17
CA GLN A 525 6.58 -0.91 -25.24
C GLN A 525 6.21 -2.40 -25.31
N ALA A 526 5.05 -2.74 -25.87
CA ALA A 526 4.57 -4.13 -25.98
C ALA A 526 4.21 -4.50 -27.43
N PRO A 527 5.20 -4.72 -28.32
CA PRO A 527 4.94 -5.11 -29.71
C PRO A 527 4.19 -6.44 -29.86
N ALA A 528 4.21 -7.28 -28.82
CA ALA A 528 3.51 -8.56 -28.73
C ALA A 528 2.15 -8.46 -28.00
N ASP A 529 1.51 -7.29 -27.99
CA ASP A 529 0.17 -7.11 -27.44
C ASP A 529 -0.80 -8.17 -27.99
N ARG A 530 -1.54 -8.86 -27.10
CA ARG A 530 -2.58 -9.83 -27.49
C ARG A 530 -3.83 -9.16 -28.07
N GLY A 531 -3.74 -7.88 -28.46
CA GLY A 531 -4.84 -7.08 -28.99
C GLY A 531 -5.69 -6.42 -27.90
N GLU A 532 -5.14 -6.19 -26.71
CA GLU A 532 -5.81 -5.49 -25.61
C GLU A 532 -5.74 -3.97 -25.81
N ILE A 533 -4.60 -3.42 -26.25
CA ILE A 533 -4.37 -1.98 -26.39
C ILE A 533 -5.38 -1.30 -27.34
N PRO A 534 -5.72 -1.87 -28.52
CA PRO A 534 -6.74 -1.30 -29.40
C PRO A 534 -8.14 -1.22 -28.77
N VAL A 535 -8.46 -2.14 -27.85
CA VAL A 535 -9.76 -2.19 -27.15
C VAL A 535 -9.83 -1.06 -26.13
N TRP A 536 -8.77 -0.88 -25.33
CA TRP A 536 -8.65 0.26 -24.42
C TRP A 536 -8.75 1.60 -25.15
N ARG A 537 -8.08 1.73 -26.31
CA ARG A 537 -8.19 2.95 -27.13
C ARG A 537 -9.63 3.20 -27.55
N SER A 538 -10.28 2.20 -28.16
CA SER A 538 -11.68 2.32 -28.62
C SER A 538 -12.61 2.71 -27.47
N PHE A 539 -12.43 2.10 -26.29
CA PHE A 539 -13.17 2.45 -25.08
C PHE A 539 -12.97 3.91 -24.66
N VAL A 540 -11.71 4.37 -24.57
CA VAL A 540 -11.40 5.75 -24.15
C VAL A 540 -11.92 6.78 -25.16
N GLU A 541 -11.80 6.50 -26.46
CA GLU A 541 -12.34 7.35 -27.53
C GLU A 541 -13.88 7.44 -27.47
N ALA A 542 -14.57 6.32 -27.28
CA ALA A 542 -16.02 6.31 -27.10
C ALA A 542 -16.47 7.08 -25.84
N LYS A 543 -15.74 6.90 -24.73
CA LYS A 543 -15.95 7.64 -23.48
C LYS A 543 -15.73 9.15 -23.66
N ALA A 544 -14.75 9.55 -24.49
CA ALA A 544 -14.48 10.95 -24.82
C ALA A 544 -15.56 11.55 -25.73
N ALA A 545 -15.98 10.81 -26.76
CA ALA A 545 -16.96 11.26 -27.75
C ALA A 545 -18.37 11.44 -27.15
N ARG A 546 -18.74 10.64 -26.13
CA ARG A 546 -20.04 10.67 -25.47
C ARG A 546 -21.23 10.58 -26.45
N SER A 547 -21.04 9.91 -27.58
CA SER A 547 -22.06 9.77 -28.62
C SER A 547 -22.58 8.34 -28.68
N ALA A 548 -23.90 8.19 -28.86
CA ALA A 548 -24.54 6.87 -28.98
C ALA A 548 -23.94 6.05 -30.13
N GLN A 549 -23.54 6.69 -31.24
CA GLN A 549 -22.91 6.03 -32.37
C GLN A 549 -21.51 5.48 -32.02
N ALA A 550 -20.68 6.25 -31.30
CA ALA A 550 -19.36 5.79 -30.88
C ALA A 550 -19.48 4.63 -29.88
N ILE A 551 -20.42 4.72 -28.94
CA ILE A 551 -20.70 3.64 -27.97
C ILE A 551 -21.18 2.38 -28.71
N ALA A 552 -22.20 2.49 -29.58
CA ALA A 552 -22.76 1.36 -30.31
C ALA A 552 -21.75 0.63 -31.20
N SER A 553 -20.78 1.35 -31.78
CA SER A 553 -19.70 0.75 -32.57
C SER A 553 -18.56 0.16 -31.74
N THR A 554 -18.45 0.52 -30.46
CA THR A 554 -17.38 0.07 -29.55
C THR A 554 -17.79 -1.13 -28.71
N VAL A 555 -19.06 -1.20 -28.28
CA VAL A 555 -19.58 -2.31 -27.45
C VAL A 555 -19.30 -3.71 -28.04
N PRO A 556 -19.51 -3.97 -29.35
CA PRO A 556 -19.18 -5.28 -29.93
C PRO A 556 -17.69 -5.64 -29.83
N LYS A 557 -16.79 -4.65 -29.99
CA LYS A 557 -15.33 -4.86 -29.89
C LYS A 557 -14.90 -5.24 -28.48
N ILE A 558 -15.51 -4.60 -27.47
CA ILE A 558 -15.28 -4.89 -26.05
C ILE A 558 -15.71 -6.34 -25.74
N ARG A 559 -16.90 -6.73 -26.20
CA ARG A 559 -17.42 -8.10 -26.02
C ARG A 559 -16.54 -9.15 -26.67
N GLU A 560 -16.21 -8.95 -27.94
CA GLU A 560 -15.35 -9.87 -28.68
C GLU A 560 -13.99 -10.06 -27.99
N ALA A 561 -13.40 -8.96 -27.48
CA ALA A 561 -12.16 -9.03 -26.73
C ALA A 561 -12.29 -9.84 -25.44
N ALA A 562 -13.40 -9.67 -24.70
CA ALA A 562 -13.66 -10.43 -23.48
C ALA A 562 -13.93 -11.92 -23.75
N ASP A 563 -14.62 -12.25 -24.84
CA ASP A 563 -14.90 -13.63 -25.24
C ASP A 563 -13.64 -14.36 -25.75
N GLN A 564 -12.69 -13.61 -26.35
CA GLN A 564 -11.38 -14.11 -26.75
C GLN A 564 -10.35 -14.13 -25.60
N GLY A 565 -10.74 -13.72 -24.38
CA GLY A 565 -9.84 -13.66 -23.23
C GLY A 565 -8.75 -12.58 -23.32
N ARG A 566 -8.89 -11.61 -24.23
CA ARG A 566 -7.96 -10.47 -24.37
C ARG A 566 -8.11 -9.45 -23.26
N ILE A 567 -9.30 -9.35 -22.65
CA ILE A 567 -9.55 -8.57 -21.44
C ILE A 567 -10.32 -9.42 -20.42
N PRO A 568 -10.13 -9.19 -19.11
CA PRO A 568 -10.93 -9.83 -18.07
C PRO A 568 -12.43 -9.51 -18.20
N ARG A 569 -13.30 -10.43 -17.76
CA ARG A 569 -14.75 -10.24 -17.81
C ARG A 569 -15.19 -9.06 -16.94
N GLU A 570 -14.54 -8.82 -15.82
CA GLU A 570 -14.74 -7.66 -14.95
C GLU A 570 -14.43 -6.34 -15.67
N THR A 571 -13.39 -6.33 -16.51
CA THR A 571 -13.03 -5.16 -17.32
C THR A 571 -14.11 -4.85 -18.35
N GLU A 572 -14.68 -5.87 -19.01
CA GLU A 572 -15.83 -5.70 -19.90
C GLU A 572 -17.01 -5.03 -19.19
N ILE A 573 -17.39 -5.58 -18.03
CA ILE A 573 -18.51 -5.07 -17.21
C ILE A 573 -18.26 -3.61 -16.82
N MET A 574 -17.05 -3.28 -16.38
CA MET A 574 -16.69 -1.91 -16.03
C MET A 574 -16.68 -0.96 -17.23
N MET A 575 -16.20 -1.39 -18.40
CA MET A 575 -16.24 -0.58 -19.63
C MET A 575 -17.67 -0.29 -20.05
N LEU A 576 -18.55 -1.30 -20.06
CA LEU A 576 -19.97 -1.12 -20.36
C LEU A 576 -20.64 -0.17 -19.36
N ALA A 577 -20.39 -0.35 -18.06
CA ALA A 577 -20.91 0.55 -17.03
C ALA A 577 -20.44 2.00 -17.23
N ALA A 578 -19.16 2.19 -17.56
CA ALA A 578 -18.57 3.52 -17.81
C ALA A 578 -19.12 4.20 -19.08
N LEU A 579 -19.55 3.43 -20.08
CA LEU A 579 -20.20 3.94 -21.30
C LEU A 579 -21.70 4.19 -21.11
N GLY A 580 -22.26 3.93 -19.92
CA GLY A 580 -23.69 4.10 -19.62
C GLY A 580 -24.55 2.88 -19.93
N GLU A 581 -23.96 1.78 -20.43
CA GLU A 581 -24.64 0.53 -20.78
C GLU A 581 -24.87 -0.37 -19.55
N SER A 582 -25.41 0.22 -18.48
CA SER A 582 -25.55 -0.38 -17.14
C SER A 582 -26.34 -1.69 -17.15
N LYS A 583 -27.42 -1.74 -17.93
CA LYS A 583 -28.24 -2.96 -18.08
C LYS A 583 -27.43 -4.09 -18.73
N GLN A 584 -26.72 -3.77 -19.82
CA GLN A 584 -25.86 -4.75 -20.50
C GLN A 584 -24.72 -5.23 -19.60
N ALA A 585 -24.11 -4.33 -18.83
CA ALA A 585 -23.11 -4.67 -17.82
C ALA A 585 -23.66 -5.64 -16.75
N MET A 586 -24.88 -5.39 -16.23
CA MET A 586 -25.53 -6.26 -15.25
C MET A 586 -25.90 -7.63 -15.84
N ASP A 587 -26.38 -7.66 -17.09
CA ASP A 587 -26.69 -8.90 -17.82
C ASP A 587 -25.42 -9.75 -18.03
N VAL A 588 -24.31 -9.11 -18.42
CA VAL A 588 -22.99 -9.77 -18.57
C VAL A 588 -22.50 -10.34 -17.24
N ALA A 589 -22.59 -9.58 -16.14
CA ALA A 589 -22.16 -10.03 -14.82
C ALA A 589 -22.96 -11.27 -14.35
N ASN A 590 -24.29 -11.24 -14.50
CA ASN A 590 -25.13 -12.37 -14.14
C ASN A 590 -24.92 -13.58 -15.07
N GLY A 591 -24.77 -13.34 -16.37
CA GLY A 591 -24.54 -14.40 -17.37
C GLY A 591 -23.18 -15.07 -17.22
N ALA A 592 -22.15 -14.35 -16.76
CA ALA A 592 -20.84 -14.93 -16.43
C ALA A 592 -20.98 -15.99 -15.33
N LEU A 593 -21.70 -15.67 -14.25
CA LEU A 593 -21.98 -16.62 -13.16
C LEU A 593 -22.87 -17.79 -13.61
N ASP A 594 -23.79 -17.57 -14.56
CA ASP A 594 -24.62 -18.64 -15.15
C ASP A 594 -23.76 -19.64 -15.94
N ARG A 595 -22.64 -19.18 -16.52
CA ARG A 595 -21.62 -20.01 -17.18
C ARG A 595 -20.53 -20.52 -16.25
N HIS A 596 -20.73 -20.42 -14.93
CA HIS A 596 -19.74 -20.80 -13.91
C HIS A 596 -18.39 -20.06 -14.03
N GLN A 597 -18.36 -18.90 -14.67
CA GLN A 597 -17.17 -18.04 -14.70
C GLN A 597 -17.01 -17.38 -13.33
N ARG A 598 -15.81 -17.47 -12.76
CA ARG A 598 -15.47 -16.77 -11.51
C ARG A 598 -15.38 -15.28 -11.79
N LEU A 599 -16.00 -14.48 -10.91
CA LEU A 599 -15.84 -13.03 -10.86
C LEU A 599 -15.26 -12.59 -9.52
N GLU A 600 -14.32 -11.63 -9.54
CA GLU A 600 -13.84 -10.94 -8.33
C GLU A 600 -14.62 -9.64 -8.07
N PRO A 601 -15.49 -9.57 -7.06
CA PRO A 601 -16.46 -8.49 -6.87
C PRO A 601 -15.89 -7.08 -6.62
N LYS A 602 -14.57 -6.88 -6.44
CA LYS A 602 -13.99 -5.54 -6.21
C LYS A 602 -14.45 -4.48 -7.22
N PHE A 603 -14.73 -4.87 -8.48
CA PHE A 603 -15.20 -3.95 -9.51
C PHE A 603 -16.56 -3.31 -9.15
N LEU A 604 -17.40 -3.97 -8.34
CA LEU A 604 -18.72 -3.49 -7.93
C LEU A 604 -18.67 -2.32 -6.96
N PHE A 605 -17.53 -2.05 -6.32
CA PHE A 605 -17.40 -1.03 -5.27
C PHE A 605 -16.61 0.20 -5.72
N THR A 606 -16.38 0.34 -7.02
CA THR A 606 -15.68 1.50 -7.59
C THR A 606 -16.66 2.64 -7.94
N PRO A 607 -16.18 3.88 -8.12
CA PRO A 607 -16.98 4.97 -8.67
C PRO A 607 -17.56 4.66 -10.06
N VAL A 608 -16.84 3.88 -10.87
CA VAL A 608 -17.20 3.55 -12.26
C VAL A 608 -18.50 2.77 -12.36
N THR A 609 -18.77 1.90 -11.38
CA THR A 609 -19.90 0.96 -11.37
C THR A 609 -21.00 1.36 -10.38
N ARG A 610 -21.04 2.64 -9.98
CA ARG A 610 -22.07 3.18 -9.07
C ARG A 610 -23.49 2.92 -9.58
N ASN A 611 -23.69 3.06 -10.89
CA ASN A 611 -24.92 2.73 -11.59
C ASN A 611 -25.33 1.25 -11.43
N LEU A 612 -24.38 0.31 -11.39
CA LEU A 612 -24.69 -1.11 -11.20
C LEU A 612 -25.22 -1.41 -9.81
N ARG A 613 -24.79 -0.66 -8.78
CA ARG A 613 -25.30 -0.84 -7.40
C ARG A 613 -26.74 -0.38 -7.23
N GLN A 614 -27.23 0.48 -8.12
CA GLN A 614 -28.61 0.97 -8.15
C GLN A 614 -29.53 0.10 -9.02
N ASP A 615 -28.98 -0.83 -9.78
CA ASP A 615 -29.76 -1.73 -10.64
C ASP A 615 -30.53 -2.77 -9.78
N PRO A 616 -31.81 -3.06 -10.08
CA PRO A 616 -32.58 -4.07 -9.36
C PRO A 616 -31.94 -5.47 -9.34
N GLY A 617 -31.11 -5.79 -10.36
CA GLY A 617 -30.36 -7.03 -10.46
C GLY A 617 -29.17 -7.14 -9.48
N PHE A 618 -28.76 -6.03 -8.83
CA PHE A 618 -27.61 -6.01 -7.93
C PHE A 618 -27.76 -6.97 -6.75
N VAL A 619 -28.93 -7.02 -6.12
CA VAL A 619 -29.16 -7.90 -4.95
C VAL A 619 -28.99 -9.37 -5.33
N ARG A 620 -29.50 -9.77 -6.51
CA ARG A 620 -29.32 -11.12 -7.05
C ARG A 620 -27.84 -11.41 -7.30
N LEU A 621 -27.14 -10.49 -7.96
CA LEU A 621 -25.71 -10.64 -8.23
C LEU A 621 -24.89 -10.77 -6.94
N ALA A 622 -25.10 -9.86 -5.98
CA ALA A 622 -24.40 -9.84 -4.70
C ALA A 622 -24.66 -11.10 -3.87
N SER A 623 -25.88 -11.64 -3.91
CA SER A 623 -26.22 -12.91 -3.26
C SER A 623 -25.42 -14.08 -3.86
N ARG A 624 -25.36 -14.18 -5.19
CA ARG A 624 -24.63 -15.25 -5.90
C ARG A 624 -23.12 -15.17 -5.75
N LEU A 625 -22.59 -13.96 -5.54
CA LEU A 625 -21.18 -13.72 -5.23
C LEU A 625 -20.85 -13.97 -3.74
N GLY A 626 -21.80 -14.40 -2.90
CA GLY A 626 -21.58 -14.66 -1.47
C GLY A 626 -21.47 -13.40 -0.61
N LEU A 627 -21.67 -12.20 -1.18
CA LEU A 627 -21.52 -10.93 -0.46
C LEU A 627 -22.61 -10.75 0.60
N ILE A 628 -23.87 -11.07 0.26
CA ILE A 628 -24.99 -10.95 1.21
C ILE A 628 -24.78 -11.86 2.42
N ALA A 629 -24.33 -13.09 2.20
CA ALA A 629 -24.02 -14.04 3.28
C ALA A 629 -22.92 -13.47 4.20
N TYR A 630 -21.81 -13.04 3.61
CA TYR A 630 -20.70 -12.44 4.35
C TYR A 630 -21.12 -11.20 5.17
N TRP A 631 -21.86 -10.27 4.58
CA TRP A 631 -22.32 -9.05 5.29
C TRP A 631 -23.29 -9.36 6.42
N ARG A 632 -24.13 -10.39 6.28
CA ARG A 632 -25.03 -10.85 7.36
C ARG A 632 -24.24 -11.52 8.48
N GLU A 633 -23.37 -12.47 8.15
CA GLU A 633 -22.59 -13.23 9.12
C GLU A 633 -21.66 -12.34 9.97
N THR A 634 -21.01 -11.36 9.34
CA THR A 634 -20.09 -10.45 10.03
C THR A 634 -20.79 -9.26 10.69
N GLY A 635 -22.02 -8.95 10.27
CA GLY A 635 -22.70 -7.70 10.61
C GLY A 635 -22.03 -6.44 10.01
N LYS A 636 -21.03 -6.61 9.13
CA LYS A 636 -20.27 -5.51 8.51
C LYS A 636 -20.83 -5.22 7.13
N ARG A 637 -21.46 -4.05 6.99
CA ARG A 637 -22.04 -3.58 5.72
C ARG A 637 -20.94 -3.01 4.80
N PRO A 638 -21.14 -3.01 3.47
CA PRO A 638 -20.23 -2.34 2.56
C PRO A 638 -20.31 -0.81 2.74
N ASP A 639 -19.25 -0.11 2.36
CA ASP A 639 -19.06 1.31 2.66
C ASP A 639 -20.16 2.22 2.13
N PHE A 640 -20.68 1.93 0.94
CA PHE A 640 -21.75 2.70 0.31
C PHE A 640 -23.10 2.56 1.04
N CYS A 641 -23.22 1.60 1.98
CA CYS A 641 -24.36 1.43 2.88
C CYS A 641 -24.16 2.02 4.28
N ALA A 642 -23.03 2.68 4.54
CA ALA A 642 -22.69 3.29 5.83
C ALA A 642 -22.85 4.83 5.84
N GLY A 643 -23.30 5.44 4.73
CA GLY A 643 -23.72 6.83 4.69
C GLY A 643 -25.14 7.04 5.24
N PRO A 644 -25.63 8.29 5.32
CA PRO A 644 -27.02 8.58 5.64
C PRO A 644 -27.97 7.82 4.70
N PRO A 645 -29.15 7.37 5.15
CA PRO A 645 -30.12 6.64 4.34
C PRO A 645 -30.47 7.34 3.01
N ASP A 646 -30.37 8.68 3.00
CA ASP A 646 -30.73 9.54 1.87
C ASP A 646 -29.64 9.64 0.79
N SER A 647 -28.46 9.04 1.01
CA SER A 647 -27.37 9.00 0.01
C SER A 647 -27.74 8.20 -1.26
N GLY A 648 -28.80 7.38 -1.20
CA GLY A 648 -29.40 6.71 -2.36
C GLY A 648 -28.53 5.63 -3.03
N GLU A 649 -27.35 5.30 -2.48
CA GLU A 649 -26.50 4.23 -3.02
C GLU A 649 -26.84 2.84 -2.48
N CYS A 650 -27.40 2.76 -1.28
CA CYS A 650 -27.84 1.50 -0.69
C CYS A 650 -29.34 1.33 -0.91
N SER A 651 -29.74 0.45 -1.83
CA SER A 651 -31.14 0.30 -2.19
C SER A 651 -31.99 -0.26 -1.03
N PRO A 652 -33.29 0.08 -0.94
CA PRO A 652 -34.20 -0.52 0.04
C PRO A 652 -34.23 -2.05 -0.03
N GLU A 653 -34.14 -2.62 -1.22
CA GLU A 653 -34.10 -4.07 -1.46
C GLU A 653 -32.82 -4.68 -0.87
N LEU A 654 -31.68 -4.01 -1.04
CA LEU A 654 -30.43 -4.44 -0.43
C LEU A 654 -30.50 -4.35 1.10
N LEU A 655 -31.05 -3.28 1.66
CA LEU A 655 -31.25 -3.14 3.09
C LEU A 655 -32.17 -4.23 3.66
N ALA A 656 -33.23 -4.59 2.94
CA ALA A 656 -34.11 -5.70 3.31
C ALA A 656 -33.38 -7.05 3.23
N ALA A 657 -32.57 -7.26 2.19
CA ALA A 657 -31.71 -8.42 2.07
C ALA A 657 -30.66 -8.49 3.19
N LEU A 658 -30.19 -7.38 3.75
CA LEU A 658 -29.25 -7.39 4.87
C LEU A 658 -29.90 -7.67 6.24
N ARG A 659 -31.23 -7.59 6.36
CA ARG A 659 -31.98 -7.77 7.62
C ARG A 659 -32.62 -9.15 7.79
N SER A 660 -32.84 -9.86 6.69
CA SER A 660 -33.54 -11.14 6.69
C SER A 660 -32.63 -12.22 7.29
N HIS A 661 -33.05 -12.79 8.43
CA HIS A 661 -32.42 -13.95 9.06
C HIS A 661 -32.68 -15.22 8.27
#